data_AF-A0A231RSW7-F1
#
_entry.id   AF-A0A231RSW7-F1
#
_cell.length_a   1.000
_cell.length_b   1.000
_cell.length_c   1.000
_cell.angle_alpha   90.00
_cell.angle_beta   90.00
_cell.angle_gamma   90.00
#
_symmetry.space_group_name_H-M   'P 1'
#
loop_
_entity.id
_entity.type
_entity.pdbx_description
1 polymer ?
#
loop_
_entity_poly.entity_id
_entity_poly.type
_entity_poly.pdbx_seq_one_letter_code
_entity_poly.pdbx_strand_id
1 'polypeptide(L)'
;MSAQRRALAQASLALILAAVVVLGALSSPGTAFAEDPQPNWELIEPKYPSADTFVAAYDVTEYGAKGDGAADATPVFQQLLDSLGRLGGGTLFVPEGKYAIRGNLYVPKGVSLRGEWKKPVKGEPIQGTILMAYAGRGDEEAPPLLTLESSSTVRDVAIWYPEQTPDNIVPYPPAIVFGKPNVFGNEFNNAKNVTLVNAYSGIVFSRVNGGTGPVVSDVYGTPLSRGVEIDHIVDVGRIERIDFSPAYWAGSGLELSPAPGSAYADWIRERGTGIVMRRNDWSYTSFVTIEGYNIGFHAAPSIASPGAIPNGHNYGLNLIGCRTGIFFEGVSGEGIMFTRVRITGAENGITVGPGTAGAIQAYGVEIDAAKDAISVDPTSKTRLLLRESIVKSGKVAIGGGTFSASDSDFDNAAPQIAVGEEARSLLTANRFKEEAGIDNRSKYISVIDHEPLAAEKLPAFPEIAAEIRLPARMALYVATDAPFGAANDGQTDATAAIQAALDRAGADGGGVVFLPPGKYKALGRLVVPSGVELKGAVDSHTVPTGKGSVLETYAGRGEPDGEPFLKLVSGSGVRGITFNYPEQTADQLPNIAAYPYLIQAAGSGVYIVNVAMRAAYNGIDLFTHRTDGHYLDFVTGHVFRSGVKVGGGAQGGKIYNLQFNPINYAAGRESKFGGWPNSPAGDNKAVYDYGYENLDFLTLGHVEGELLYNNFHYGSARGVVLIGENGQGPSGLSLGLGVDGAQKAMVFEGIGKNGLPFINSQIVSIGGGEKTRYVETSASFAGEAVFYSADFWGNPAYALELAGGTLALRLAHAGNAGQKGFSLLRGGTLLLDQASIGSTRALVNADRAPSLFARASITDMGGVNLRQAGEWKHNLGNIVIAAPSKPAEASASASPSPSGTSEVAPAASGDPAAREEGGNAGGAWIAAIVVATAAAIGVILYLTRAKKRKAASRSDSD
;
A
#
# COMPACT_ATOMS: atom_id res chain seq x y z
N MET A 1 63.84 8.64 -21.36
CA MET A 1 62.99 7.56 -21.88
C MET A 1 61.81 8.16 -22.65
N SER A 2 62.04 8.61 -23.90
CA SER A 2 61.22 9.67 -24.52
C SER A 2 60.75 9.41 -25.96
N ALA A 3 61.13 8.27 -26.58
CA ALA A 3 60.67 7.88 -27.91
C ALA A 3 59.56 6.81 -27.87
N GLN A 4 59.84 5.63 -27.30
CA GLN A 4 58.90 4.48 -27.26
C GLN A 4 57.52 4.83 -26.68
N ARG A 5 57.44 5.68 -25.64
CA ARG A 5 56.14 6.09 -25.06
C ARG A 5 55.28 6.95 -25.99
N ARG A 6 55.87 7.68 -26.95
CA ARG A 6 55.10 8.39 -28.00
C ARG A 6 54.65 7.42 -29.10
N ALA A 7 55.52 6.49 -29.51
CA ALA A 7 55.18 5.45 -30.48
C ALA A 7 54.01 4.56 -30.01
N LEU A 8 54.03 4.07 -28.76
CA LEU A 8 52.89 3.32 -28.20
C LEU A 8 51.62 4.18 -28.11
N ALA A 9 51.72 5.43 -27.67
CA ALA A 9 50.54 6.31 -27.57
C ALA A 9 49.87 6.55 -28.94
N GLN A 10 50.65 6.73 -30.01
CA GLN A 10 50.10 6.89 -31.36
C GLN A 10 49.56 5.58 -31.93
N ALA A 11 50.21 4.44 -31.67
CA ALA A 11 49.69 3.12 -32.06
C ALA A 11 48.36 2.79 -31.35
N SER A 12 48.25 3.04 -30.05
CA SER A 12 47.00 2.88 -29.30
C SER A 12 45.90 3.81 -29.79
N LEU A 13 46.20 5.07 -30.11
CA LEU A 13 45.21 6.01 -30.63
C LEU A 13 44.72 5.60 -32.04
N ALA A 14 45.62 5.07 -32.88
CA ALA A 14 45.25 4.51 -34.18
C ALA A 14 44.38 3.26 -34.07
N LEU A 15 44.67 2.33 -33.13
CA LEU A 15 43.79 1.19 -32.85
C LEU A 15 42.41 1.63 -32.32
N ILE A 16 42.36 2.67 -31.47
CA ILE A 16 41.09 3.19 -30.95
C ILE A 16 40.27 3.86 -32.06
N LEU A 17 40.88 4.65 -32.96
CA LEU A 17 40.16 5.18 -34.12
C LEU A 17 39.71 4.06 -35.07
N ALA A 18 40.54 3.04 -35.33
CA ALA A 18 40.15 1.89 -36.14
C ALA A 18 38.97 1.13 -35.51
N ALA A 19 38.97 0.91 -34.20
CA ALA A 19 37.86 0.30 -33.47
C ALA A 19 36.58 1.16 -33.56
N VAL A 20 36.67 2.49 -33.42
CA VAL A 20 35.53 3.40 -33.57
C VAL A 20 34.99 3.42 -35.00
N VAL A 21 35.85 3.34 -36.02
CA VAL A 21 35.42 3.24 -37.43
C VAL A 21 34.79 1.88 -37.74
N VAL A 22 35.29 0.78 -37.18
CA VAL A 22 34.67 -0.56 -37.35
C VAL A 22 33.35 -0.69 -36.57
N LEU A 23 33.22 -0.07 -35.39
CA LEU A 23 31.94 0.04 -34.67
C LEU A 23 30.95 0.97 -35.39
N GLY A 24 31.42 2.02 -36.07
CA GLY A 24 30.58 2.86 -36.94
C GLY A 24 30.15 2.15 -38.24
N ALA A 25 30.99 1.25 -38.77
CA ALA A 25 30.71 0.42 -39.94
C ALA A 25 29.90 -0.85 -39.63
N LEU A 26 29.70 -1.18 -38.35
CA LEU A 26 28.67 -2.12 -37.87
C LEU A 26 27.37 -1.39 -37.52
N SER A 27 27.06 -0.33 -38.27
CA SER A 27 25.67 0.03 -38.53
C SER A 27 25.02 -1.12 -39.31
N SER A 28 24.25 -1.96 -38.60
CA SER A 28 23.21 -2.79 -39.23
C SER A 28 22.45 -1.93 -40.23
N PRO A 29 22.07 -2.45 -41.42
CA PRO A 29 21.38 -1.65 -42.43
C PRO A 29 20.15 -1.04 -41.77
N GLY A 30 20.16 0.30 -41.66
CA GLY A 30 19.16 1.01 -40.88
C GLY A 30 17.80 0.77 -41.49
N THR A 31 17.02 -0.11 -40.87
CA THR A 31 15.56 -0.07 -41.00
C THR A 31 15.17 1.32 -40.54
N ALA A 32 14.91 2.22 -41.48
CA ALA A 32 14.21 3.45 -41.18
C ALA A 32 12.97 3.03 -40.39
N PHE A 33 12.86 3.50 -39.14
CA PHE A 33 11.67 3.26 -38.37
C PHE A 33 10.51 3.76 -39.23
N ALA A 34 9.54 2.88 -39.48
CA ALA A 34 8.30 3.32 -40.11
C ALA A 34 7.77 4.49 -39.28
N GLU A 35 7.33 5.55 -39.95
CA GLU A 35 6.75 6.70 -39.27
C GLU A 35 5.62 6.21 -38.37
N ASP A 36 5.58 6.69 -37.12
CA ASP A 36 4.57 6.24 -36.15
C ASP A 36 3.18 6.47 -36.75
N PRO A 37 2.28 5.47 -36.69
CA PRO A 37 0.93 5.64 -37.22
C PRO A 37 0.26 6.81 -36.54
N GLN A 38 -0.48 7.62 -37.31
CA GLN A 38 -1.22 8.73 -36.71
C GLN A 38 -2.33 8.17 -35.82
N PRO A 39 -2.49 8.65 -34.58
CA PRO A 39 -3.48 8.11 -33.65
C PRO A 39 -4.90 8.40 -34.13
N ASN A 40 -5.74 7.37 -34.18
CA ASN A 40 -7.17 7.49 -34.41
C ASN A 40 -7.86 7.45 -33.04
N TRP A 41 -8.30 8.61 -32.54
CA TRP A 41 -8.87 8.72 -31.20
C TRP A 41 -10.34 8.29 -31.19
N GLU A 42 -10.60 7.05 -30.77
CA GLU A 42 -11.94 6.47 -30.76
C GLU A 42 -12.43 6.17 -29.34
N LEU A 43 -13.70 6.51 -29.07
CA LEU A 43 -14.41 6.20 -27.82
C LEU A 43 -14.97 4.80 -27.92
N ILE A 44 -14.33 3.85 -27.23
CA ILE A 44 -14.70 2.44 -27.29
C ILE A 44 -15.95 2.20 -26.43
N GLU A 45 -16.99 1.61 -27.03
CA GLU A 45 -18.13 1.03 -26.33
C GLU A 45 -17.78 -0.43 -25.96
N PRO A 46 -17.54 -0.76 -24.68
CA PRO A 46 -17.02 -2.09 -24.32
C PRO A 46 -18.13 -3.15 -24.41
N LYS A 47 -17.85 -4.30 -25.05
CA LYS A 47 -18.79 -5.43 -25.17
C LYS A 47 -19.25 -6.04 -23.84
N TYR A 48 -18.51 -5.77 -22.76
CA TYR A 48 -18.79 -6.26 -21.41
C TYR A 48 -18.92 -5.08 -20.41
N PRO A 49 -19.69 -5.25 -19.31
CA PRO A 49 -19.93 -4.16 -18.36
C PRO A 49 -18.63 -3.56 -17.80
N SER A 50 -18.52 -2.23 -17.89
CA SER A 50 -17.37 -1.46 -17.41
C SER A 50 -17.82 -0.28 -16.54
N ALA A 51 -16.98 0.14 -15.59
CA ALA A 51 -17.26 1.27 -14.70
C ALA A 51 -16.90 2.64 -15.32
N ASP A 52 -16.13 2.62 -16.40
CA ASP A 52 -15.55 3.75 -17.10
C ASP A 52 -15.71 3.63 -18.62
N THR A 53 -15.93 4.75 -19.29
CA THR A 53 -15.71 4.85 -20.75
C THR A 53 -14.20 4.94 -21.02
N PHE A 54 -13.71 4.59 -22.22
CA PHE A 54 -12.32 4.85 -22.56
C PHE A 54 -12.11 5.24 -24.02
N VAL A 55 -11.03 6.00 -24.25
CA VAL A 55 -10.58 6.40 -25.58
C VAL A 55 -9.29 5.65 -25.90
N ALA A 56 -9.25 5.03 -27.07
CA ALA A 56 -8.07 4.38 -27.63
C ALA A 56 -7.47 5.22 -28.77
N ALA A 57 -6.17 5.02 -29.06
CA ALA A 57 -5.51 5.64 -30.22
C ALA A 57 -5.28 4.64 -31.37
N TYR A 58 -5.28 3.34 -31.06
CA TYR A 58 -5.07 2.24 -31.99
C TYR A 58 -5.90 1.03 -31.52
N ASP A 59 -6.57 0.33 -32.45
CA ASP A 59 -7.06 -1.03 -32.28
C ASP A 59 -6.08 -1.99 -32.98
N VAL A 60 -5.60 -3.03 -32.29
CA VAL A 60 -4.59 -3.95 -32.88
C VAL A 60 -5.04 -4.65 -34.17
N THR A 61 -6.35 -4.79 -34.40
CA THR A 61 -6.91 -5.49 -35.56
C THR A 61 -6.83 -4.66 -36.84
N GLU A 62 -6.89 -3.32 -36.75
CA GLU A 62 -6.64 -2.42 -37.89
C GLU A 62 -5.20 -2.56 -38.43
N TYR A 63 -4.26 -2.83 -37.51
CA TYR A 63 -2.85 -3.08 -37.82
C TYR A 63 -2.54 -4.56 -38.09
N GLY A 64 -3.58 -5.38 -38.32
CA GLY A 64 -3.47 -6.75 -38.82
C GLY A 64 -3.19 -7.83 -37.77
N ALA A 65 -3.22 -7.51 -36.47
CA ALA A 65 -3.21 -8.54 -35.45
C ALA A 65 -4.52 -9.34 -35.48
N LYS A 66 -4.43 -10.67 -35.42
CA LYS A 66 -5.61 -11.55 -35.50
C LYS A 66 -5.91 -12.18 -34.15
N GLY A 67 -7.17 -12.09 -33.73
CA GLY A 67 -7.72 -12.83 -32.61
C GLY A 67 -7.94 -14.33 -32.88
N ASP A 68 -7.16 -14.95 -33.79
CA ASP A 68 -7.35 -16.33 -34.27
C ASP A 68 -6.61 -17.42 -33.46
N GLY A 69 -5.74 -17.02 -32.53
CA GLY A 69 -4.92 -17.91 -31.68
C GLY A 69 -3.75 -18.58 -32.39
N ALA A 70 -3.54 -18.32 -33.68
CA ALA A 70 -2.51 -18.96 -34.50
C ALA A 70 -1.42 -17.98 -34.94
N ALA A 71 -1.82 -16.81 -35.44
CA ALA A 71 -0.91 -15.76 -35.90
C ALA A 71 -0.19 -15.09 -34.73
N ASP A 72 1.13 -14.91 -34.85
CA ASP A 72 1.93 -14.23 -33.83
C ASP A 72 1.65 -12.72 -33.83
N ALA A 73 0.96 -12.25 -32.80
CA ALA A 73 0.58 -10.86 -32.63
C ALA A 73 1.66 -10.01 -31.95
N THR A 74 2.72 -10.63 -31.39
CA THR A 74 3.78 -9.94 -30.63
C THR A 74 4.36 -8.70 -31.35
N PRO A 75 4.69 -8.75 -32.67
CA PRO A 75 5.29 -7.59 -33.35
C PRO A 75 4.36 -6.38 -33.43
N VAL A 76 3.09 -6.60 -33.76
CA VAL A 76 2.07 -5.53 -33.88
C VAL A 76 1.78 -4.92 -32.52
N PHE A 77 1.60 -5.75 -31.49
CA PHE A 77 1.38 -5.29 -30.12
C PHE A 77 2.55 -4.43 -29.63
N GLN A 78 3.81 -4.90 -29.77
CA GLN A 78 4.95 -4.10 -29.30
C GLN A 78 5.15 -2.82 -30.11
N GLN A 79 4.93 -2.84 -31.43
CA GLN A 79 5.03 -1.63 -32.26
C GLN A 79 4.05 -0.54 -31.78
N LEU A 80 2.79 -0.89 -31.54
CA LEU A 80 1.77 0.07 -31.12
C LEU A 80 1.96 0.54 -29.66
N LEU A 81 2.36 -0.36 -28.76
CA LEU A 81 2.77 0.01 -27.39
C LEU A 81 3.93 1.02 -27.40
N ASP A 82 4.97 0.77 -28.19
CA ASP A 82 6.12 1.67 -28.34
C ASP A 82 5.72 3.01 -28.97
N SER A 83 4.79 3.01 -29.93
CA SER A 83 4.23 4.21 -30.56
C SER A 83 3.47 5.08 -29.56
N LEU A 84 2.63 4.48 -28.70
CA LEU A 84 1.99 5.19 -27.56
C LEU A 84 3.03 5.72 -26.57
N GLY A 85 4.09 4.95 -26.31
CA GLY A 85 5.21 5.35 -25.45
C GLY A 85 5.92 6.62 -25.96
N ARG A 86 6.10 6.74 -27.28
CA ARG A 86 6.61 7.95 -27.96
C ARG A 86 5.61 9.10 -27.95
N LEU A 87 4.35 8.84 -28.32
CA LEU A 87 3.25 9.80 -28.34
C LEU A 87 3.01 10.51 -26.99
N GLY A 88 3.28 9.81 -25.88
CA GLY A 88 3.21 10.38 -24.53
C GLY A 88 2.27 9.63 -23.57
N GLY A 89 1.73 8.49 -23.98
CA GLY A 89 0.71 7.72 -23.26
C GLY A 89 -0.51 7.47 -24.15
N GLY A 90 -1.56 6.91 -23.56
CA GLY A 90 -2.79 6.52 -24.28
C GLY A 90 -3.07 5.02 -24.17
N THR A 91 -4.18 4.60 -24.79
CA THR A 91 -4.68 3.22 -24.74
C THR A 91 -4.49 2.51 -26.08
N LEU A 92 -3.90 1.31 -26.04
CA LEU A 92 -3.98 0.30 -27.08
C LEU A 92 -5.20 -0.58 -26.80
N PHE A 93 -6.17 -0.58 -27.73
CA PHE A 93 -7.34 -1.44 -27.62
C PHE A 93 -7.10 -2.81 -28.26
N VAL A 94 -7.63 -3.85 -27.61
CA VAL A 94 -7.52 -5.24 -28.03
C VAL A 94 -8.91 -5.90 -27.98
N PRO A 95 -9.68 -5.95 -29.09
CA PRO A 95 -10.99 -6.60 -29.13
C PRO A 95 -10.99 -8.05 -28.67
N GLU A 96 -12.16 -8.60 -28.30
CA GLU A 96 -12.32 -10.02 -27.99
C GLU A 96 -11.69 -10.93 -29.07
N GLY A 97 -10.87 -11.88 -28.62
CA GLY A 97 -10.14 -12.78 -29.51
C GLY A 97 -9.02 -13.50 -28.78
N LYS A 98 -8.38 -14.44 -29.46
CA LYS A 98 -7.21 -15.17 -28.99
C LYS A 98 -5.96 -14.65 -29.70
N TYR A 99 -5.00 -14.08 -28.98
CA TYR A 99 -3.81 -13.47 -29.57
C TYR A 99 -2.57 -14.25 -29.15
N ALA A 100 -1.89 -14.92 -30.10
CA ALA A 100 -0.67 -15.66 -29.80
C ALA A 100 0.50 -14.68 -29.60
N ILE A 101 1.05 -14.68 -28.39
CA ILE A 101 2.24 -13.91 -28.02
C ILE A 101 3.41 -14.89 -27.87
N ARG A 102 4.23 -14.97 -28.93
CA ARG A 102 5.39 -15.89 -29.00
C ARG A 102 6.68 -15.28 -28.46
N GLY A 103 6.72 -13.96 -28.29
CA GLY A 103 7.76 -13.25 -27.54
C GLY A 103 7.25 -12.76 -26.19
N ASN A 104 7.67 -11.56 -25.82
CA ASN A 104 7.28 -10.87 -24.59
C ASN A 104 6.85 -9.44 -24.94
N LEU A 105 6.00 -8.83 -24.12
CA LEU A 105 5.51 -7.47 -24.29
C LEU A 105 6.01 -6.56 -23.17
N TYR A 106 6.46 -5.38 -23.56
CA TYR A 106 6.86 -4.30 -22.65
C TYR A 106 5.88 -3.13 -22.83
N VAL A 107 5.25 -2.70 -21.73
CA VAL A 107 4.25 -1.62 -21.71
C VAL A 107 4.93 -0.33 -21.23
N PRO A 108 5.13 0.68 -22.09
CA PRO A 108 5.91 1.87 -21.74
C PRO A 108 5.25 2.80 -20.72
N LYS A 109 6.04 3.72 -20.16
CA LYS A 109 5.59 4.70 -19.16
C LYS A 109 4.31 5.44 -19.58
N GLY A 110 3.23 5.25 -18.82
CA GLY A 110 1.92 5.87 -19.06
C GLY A 110 1.12 5.29 -20.23
N VAL A 111 1.44 4.07 -20.69
CA VAL A 111 0.66 3.36 -21.72
C VAL A 111 -0.29 2.35 -21.07
N SER A 112 -1.49 2.22 -21.62
CA SER A 112 -2.49 1.22 -21.23
C SER A 112 -2.69 0.18 -22.33
N LEU A 113 -2.47 -1.10 -22.04
CA LEU A 113 -3.00 -2.21 -22.83
C LEU A 113 -4.38 -2.54 -22.25
N ARG A 114 -5.45 -2.34 -23.03
CA ARG A 114 -6.84 -2.59 -22.60
C ARG A 114 -7.57 -3.50 -23.56
N GLY A 115 -8.05 -4.63 -23.06
CA GLY A 115 -8.88 -5.56 -23.83
C GLY A 115 -10.37 -5.43 -23.55
N GLU A 116 -11.11 -6.47 -23.91
CA GLU A 116 -12.49 -6.71 -23.50
C GLU A 116 -12.54 -7.87 -22.50
N TRP A 117 -13.21 -7.70 -21.36
CA TRP A 117 -13.21 -8.70 -20.29
C TRP A 117 -14.59 -8.98 -19.73
N LYS A 118 -15.02 -10.24 -19.86
CA LYS A 118 -16.11 -10.78 -19.04
C LYS A 118 -15.52 -11.20 -17.70
N LYS A 119 -16.03 -10.64 -16.59
CA LYS A 119 -15.68 -11.10 -15.23
C LYS A 119 -15.87 -12.63 -15.14
N PRO A 120 -14.83 -13.40 -14.79
CA PRO A 120 -14.89 -14.86 -14.90
C PRO A 120 -15.66 -15.47 -13.72
N VAL A 121 -16.37 -16.55 -14.01
CA VAL A 121 -17.12 -17.36 -13.01
C VAL A 121 -16.42 -18.70 -12.86
N LYS A 122 -16.29 -19.21 -11.62
CA LYS A 122 -15.66 -20.51 -11.34
C LYS A 122 -16.44 -21.62 -12.04
N GLY A 123 -15.74 -22.47 -12.81
CA GLY A 123 -16.37 -23.53 -13.59
C GLY A 123 -17.00 -23.09 -14.93
N GLU A 124 -17.01 -21.80 -15.29
CA GLU A 124 -17.48 -21.32 -16.60
C GLU A 124 -16.33 -21.05 -17.58
N PRO A 125 -16.58 -21.15 -18.91
CA PRO A 125 -15.61 -20.76 -19.93
C PRO A 125 -15.18 -19.29 -19.86
N ILE A 126 -13.90 -19.04 -20.10
CA ILE A 126 -13.33 -17.68 -20.17
C ILE A 126 -13.69 -17.03 -21.52
N GLN A 127 -14.08 -15.77 -21.49
CA GLN A 127 -14.55 -14.99 -22.65
C GLN A 127 -13.93 -13.59 -22.65
N GLY A 128 -13.89 -12.93 -23.81
CA GLY A 128 -13.16 -11.69 -24.04
C GLY A 128 -11.75 -11.90 -24.61
N THR A 129 -10.87 -10.95 -24.35
CA THR A 129 -9.50 -10.89 -24.88
C THR A 129 -8.58 -11.86 -24.16
N ILE A 130 -8.03 -12.84 -24.89
CA ILE A 130 -7.13 -13.87 -24.35
C ILE A 130 -5.74 -13.73 -24.96
N LEU A 131 -4.76 -13.36 -24.13
CA LEU A 131 -3.34 -13.38 -24.47
C LEU A 131 -2.80 -14.80 -24.26
N MET A 132 -2.32 -15.43 -25.35
CA MET A 132 -1.79 -16.79 -25.36
C MET A 132 -0.27 -16.76 -25.28
N ALA A 133 0.28 -17.11 -24.12
CA ALA A 133 1.70 -16.98 -23.78
C ALA A 133 2.50 -18.27 -24.09
N TYR A 134 3.55 -18.14 -24.89
CA TYR A 134 4.44 -19.26 -25.26
C TYR A 134 5.89 -19.12 -24.75
N ALA A 135 6.35 -17.91 -24.41
CA ALA A 135 7.72 -17.68 -23.96
C ALA A 135 7.99 -18.20 -22.54
N GLY A 136 9.26 -18.54 -22.24
CA GLY A 136 9.74 -18.83 -20.88
C GLY A 136 9.43 -20.23 -20.32
N ARG A 137 8.92 -21.17 -21.13
CA ARG A 137 8.58 -22.53 -20.66
C ARG A 137 9.78 -23.26 -20.05
N GLY A 138 9.70 -23.56 -18.75
CA GLY A 138 10.71 -24.28 -17.98
C GLY A 138 11.64 -23.41 -17.13
N ASP A 139 11.50 -22.08 -17.15
CA ASP A 139 12.40 -21.13 -16.46
C ASP A 139 11.58 -20.00 -15.80
N GLU A 140 11.62 -19.87 -14.48
CA GLU A 140 10.91 -18.79 -13.75
C GLU A 140 11.64 -17.43 -13.82
N GLU A 141 12.94 -17.41 -14.12
CA GLU A 141 13.75 -16.18 -14.18
C GLU A 141 13.97 -15.70 -15.63
N ALA A 142 13.29 -16.32 -16.60
CA ALA A 142 13.17 -15.85 -17.97
C ALA A 142 12.42 -14.50 -18.06
N PRO A 143 12.49 -13.77 -19.19
CA PRO A 143 11.69 -12.56 -19.38
C PRO A 143 10.19 -12.85 -19.27
N PRO A 144 9.42 -12.04 -18.52
CA PRO A 144 7.98 -12.25 -18.30
C PRO A 144 7.15 -11.83 -19.52
N LEU A 145 5.94 -12.40 -19.64
CA LEU A 145 5.01 -12.08 -20.74
C LEU A 145 4.72 -10.57 -20.84
N LEU A 146 4.50 -9.91 -19.69
CA LEU A 146 4.26 -8.48 -19.60
C LEU A 146 5.24 -7.82 -18.61
N THR A 147 6.04 -6.87 -19.09
CA THR A 147 6.87 -5.99 -18.25
C THR A 147 6.31 -4.56 -18.27
N LEU A 148 5.92 -4.02 -17.11
CA LEU A 148 5.29 -2.71 -17.00
C LEU A 148 6.26 -1.63 -16.48
N GLU A 149 6.36 -0.49 -17.16
CA GLU A 149 7.05 0.72 -16.67
C GLU A 149 6.12 1.64 -15.86
N SER A 150 6.68 2.63 -15.13
CA SER A 150 5.91 3.54 -14.25
C SER A 150 4.62 4.08 -14.91
N SER A 151 3.52 4.20 -14.16
CA SER A 151 2.19 4.64 -14.65
C SER A 151 1.52 3.76 -15.72
N SER A 152 2.15 2.68 -16.21
CA SER A 152 1.54 1.81 -17.23
C SER A 152 0.51 0.86 -16.64
N THR A 153 -0.41 0.44 -17.51
CA THR A 153 -1.54 -0.44 -17.17
C THR A 153 -1.63 -1.61 -18.12
N VAL A 154 -1.89 -2.80 -17.57
CA VAL A 154 -2.59 -3.87 -18.29
C VAL A 154 -3.98 -4.02 -17.66
N ARG A 155 -5.04 -4.00 -18.47
CA ARG A 155 -6.39 -4.25 -17.95
C ARG A 155 -7.34 -4.90 -18.94
N ASP A 156 -8.40 -5.48 -18.39
CA ASP A 156 -9.50 -6.08 -19.14
C ASP A 156 -9.00 -7.21 -20.08
N VAL A 157 -8.21 -8.16 -19.55
CA VAL A 157 -7.64 -9.28 -20.33
C VAL A 157 -7.59 -10.60 -19.55
N ALA A 158 -7.64 -11.72 -20.26
CA ALA A 158 -7.24 -13.03 -19.77
C ALA A 158 -5.83 -13.40 -20.28
N ILE A 159 -5.08 -14.14 -19.48
CA ILE A 159 -3.75 -14.67 -19.81
C ILE A 159 -3.78 -16.19 -19.64
N TRP A 160 -3.43 -16.91 -20.70
CA TRP A 160 -3.42 -18.38 -20.76
C TRP A 160 -2.09 -18.86 -21.37
N TYR A 161 -1.52 -19.92 -20.79
CA TYR A 161 -0.31 -20.60 -21.26
C TYR A 161 -0.71 -21.92 -21.93
N PRO A 162 -0.74 -22.02 -23.28
CA PRO A 162 -1.29 -23.20 -23.97
C PRO A 162 -0.47 -24.47 -23.82
N GLU A 163 0.82 -24.36 -23.47
CA GLU A 163 1.74 -25.48 -23.30
C GLU A 163 1.95 -25.87 -21.82
N GLN A 164 1.17 -25.30 -20.89
CA GLN A 164 1.17 -25.69 -19.48
C GLN A 164 0.19 -26.85 -19.26
N THR A 165 0.67 -27.95 -18.68
CA THR A 165 -0.01 -29.25 -18.62
C THR A 165 -0.38 -29.63 -17.19
N PRO A 166 -1.61 -30.08 -16.89
CA PRO A 166 -2.06 -30.32 -15.50
C PRO A 166 -1.44 -31.56 -14.85
N ASP A 167 -0.97 -32.52 -15.65
CA ASP A 167 -0.23 -33.72 -15.22
C ASP A 167 1.29 -33.48 -15.09
N ASN A 168 1.79 -32.39 -15.68
CA ASN A 168 3.20 -32.00 -15.66
C ASN A 168 3.32 -30.46 -15.64
N ILE A 169 3.07 -29.87 -14.46
CA ILE A 169 3.19 -28.43 -14.24
C ILE A 169 4.67 -28.05 -14.23
N VAL A 170 5.07 -27.20 -15.18
CA VAL A 170 6.45 -26.69 -15.32
C VAL A 170 6.54 -25.20 -14.95
N PRO A 171 7.73 -24.71 -14.51
CA PRO A 171 7.94 -23.29 -14.30
C PRO A 171 7.69 -22.47 -15.58
N TYR A 172 7.24 -21.23 -15.37
CA TYR A 172 7.21 -20.14 -16.34
C TYR A 172 7.54 -18.85 -15.58
N PRO A 173 8.06 -17.81 -16.24
CA PRO A 173 8.24 -16.52 -15.60
C PRO A 173 6.89 -15.89 -15.27
N PRO A 174 6.86 -14.87 -14.38
CA PRO A 174 5.61 -14.22 -14.01
C PRO A 174 4.82 -13.71 -15.23
N ALA A 175 3.50 -13.86 -15.20
CA ALA A 175 2.63 -13.35 -16.27
C ALA A 175 2.72 -11.83 -16.40
N ILE A 176 2.83 -11.13 -15.27
CA ILE A 176 2.98 -9.67 -15.18
C ILE A 176 4.09 -9.36 -14.18
N VAL A 177 5.11 -8.62 -14.61
CA VAL A 177 6.08 -7.97 -13.71
C VAL A 177 5.82 -6.48 -13.64
N PHE A 178 5.61 -5.99 -12.42
CA PHE A 178 5.60 -4.57 -12.10
C PHE A 178 7.03 -4.08 -11.95
N GLY A 179 7.45 -3.25 -12.89
CA GLY A 179 8.78 -2.64 -12.93
C GLY A 179 9.72 -3.32 -13.90
N LYS A 180 10.41 -2.51 -14.71
CA LYS A 180 11.34 -2.99 -15.73
C LYS A 180 12.77 -3.00 -15.17
N PRO A 181 13.50 -4.13 -15.23
CA PRO A 181 14.85 -4.22 -14.69
C PRO A 181 15.78 -3.11 -15.21
N ASN A 182 16.57 -2.54 -14.30
CA ASN A 182 17.51 -1.43 -14.54
C ASN A 182 16.89 -0.08 -14.96
N VAL A 183 15.56 0.07 -14.97
CA VAL A 183 14.90 1.39 -15.09
C VAL A 183 14.83 2.07 -13.73
N PHE A 184 15.04 3.39 -13.70
CA PHE A 184 14.92 4.18 -12.49
C PHE A 184 13.46 4.59 -12.24
N GLY A 185 12.81 3.90 -11.29
CA GLY A 185 11.43 4.13 -10.87
C GLY A 185 10.44 3.16 -11.50
N ASN A 186 9.72 2.44 -10.63
CA ASN A 186 8.68 1.47 -10.97
C ASN A 186 7.39 1.89 -10.24
N GLU A 187 6.98 3.13 -10.49
CA GLU A 187 5.99 3.84 -9.68
C GLU A 187 4.60 3.62 -10.30
N PHE A 188 3.66 3.12 -9.51
CA PHE A 188 2.24 3.02 -9.89
C PHE A 188 1.99 2.20 -11.17
N ASN A 189 2.55 0.99 -11.21
CA ASN A 189 2.13 -0.04 -12.17
C ASN A 189 0.71 -0.53 -11.85
N ASN A 190 -0.11 -0.75 -12.88
CA ASN A 190 -1.51 -1.14 -12.75
C ASN A 190 -1.78 -2.50 -13.44
N ALA A 191 -2.44 -3.42 -12.73
CA ALA A 191 -3.11 -4.60 -13.28
C ALA A 191 -4.57 -4.60 -12.79
N LYS A 192 -5.53 -4.43 -13.70
CA LYS A 192 -6.97 -4.34 -13.36
C LYS A 192 -7.80 -5.30 -14.20
N ASN A 193 -8.83 -5.95 -13.65
CA ASN A 193 -9.73 -6.82 -14.44
C ASN A 193 -8.95 -7.89 -15.23
N VAL A 194 -8.17 -8.73 -14.54
CA VAL A 194 -7.26 -9.71 -15.16
C VAL A 194 -7.65 -11.14 -14.79
N THR A 195 -7.71 -12.04 -15.77
CA THR A 195 -7.92 -13.49 -15.55
C THR A 195 -6.63 -14.27 -15.80
N LEU A 196 -5.99 -14.80 -14.75
CA LEU A 196 -4.80 -15.63 -14.81
C LEU A 196 -5.20 -17.11 -14.93
N VAL A 197 -5.37 -17.64 -16.14
CA VAL A 197 -6.00 -18.98 -16.33
C VAL A 197 -5.17 -20.10 -15.71
N ASN A 198 -3.87 -20.16 -16.00
CA ASN A 198 -2.96 -21.22 -15.57
C ASN A 198 -1.49 -20.73 -15.46
N ALA A 199 -1.31 -19.44 -15.14
CA ALA A 199 0.01 -18.83 -15.01
C ALA A 199 0.82 -19.49 -13.88
N TYR A 200 2.10 -19.77 -14.09
CA TYR A 200 2.93 -20.37 -13.02
C TYR A 200 3.11 -19.39 -11.85
N SER A 201 3.59 -18.19 -12.15
CA SER A 201 3.59 -17.04 -11.24
C SER A 201 2.71 -15.95 -11.86
N GLY A 202 1.83 -15.35 -11.05
CA GLY A 202 0.85 -14.37 -11.52
C GLY A 202 1.42 -12.97 -11.70
N ILE A 203 1.23 -12.12 -10.68
CA ILE A 203 1.72 -10.73 -10.66
C ILE A 203 2.85 -10.63 -9.64
N VAL A 204 4.02 -10.15 -10.06
CA VAL A 204 5.22 -10.06 -9.21
C VAL A 204 5.82 -8.66 -9.30
N PHE A 205 6.14 -8.03 -8.16
CA PHE A 205 6.92 -6.79 -8.15
C PHE A 205 8.40 -7.08 -8.42
N SER A 206 9.07 -6.25 -9.23
CA SER A 206 10.47 -6.47 -9.61
C SER A 206 11.39 -6.59 -8.39
N ARG A 207 11.96 -7.80 -8.21
CA ARG A 207 12.97 -8.10 -7.19
C ARG A 207 14.31 -7.40 -7.43
N VAL A 208 14.52 -6.81 -8.62
CA VAL A 208 15.79 -6.19 -9.04
C VAL A 208 15.80 -4.68 -8.75
N ASN A 209 14.66 -4.01 -8.81
CA ASN A 209 14.53 -2.58 -8.60
C ASN A 209 13.14 -2.22 -8.03
N GLY A 210 13.13 -1.58 -6.86
CA GLY A 210 11.91 -1.16 -6.17
C GLY A 210 11.14 -0.03 -6.84
N GLY A 211 10.00 0.31 -6.22
CA GLY A 211 9.16 1.44 -6.57
C GLY A 211 8.08 1.70 -5.52
N THR A 212 7.07 2.49 -5.85
CA THR A 212 5.92 2.78 -4.99
C THR A 212 4.58 2.39 -5.63
N GLY A 213 3.60 2.06 -4.78
CA GLY A 213 2.19 2.11 -5.14
C GLY A 213 1.72 1.12 -6.21
N PRO A 214 2.13 -0.17 -6.17
CA PRO A 214 1.56 -1.16 -7.08
C PRO A 214 0.04 -1.25 -6.92
N VAL A 215 -0.67 -1.35 -8.04
CA VAL A 215 -2.14 -1.48 -8.06
C VAL A 215 -2.51 -2.79 -8.72
N VAL A 216 -3.08 -3.68 -7.93
CA VAL A 216 -3.69 -4.94 -8.36
C VAL A 216 -5.16 -4.89 -7.95
N SER A 217 -6.09 -4.87 -8.91
CA SER A 217 -7.52 -4.89 -8.61
C SER A 217 -8.30 -5.83 -9.50
N ASP A 218 -9.29 -6.54 -8.97
CA ASP A 218 -10.18 -7.40 -9.77
C ASP A 218 -9.41 -8.46 -10.58
N VAL A 219 -8.57 -9.24 -9.87
CA VAL A 219 -7.72 -10.28 -10.48
C VAL A 219 -8.17 -11.67 -10.03
N TYR A 220 -8.45 -12.53 -11.00
CA TYR A 220 -9.12 -13.81 -10.84
C TYR A 220 -8.31 -14.94 -11.49
N GLY A 221 -8.44 -16.19 -11.06
CA GLY A 221 -7.93 -17.33 -11.83
C GLY A 221 -7.27 -18.47 -11.05
N THR A 222 -6.39 -19.21 -11.72
CA THR A 222 -5.59 -20.32 -11.16
C THR A 222 -4.08 -20.06 -11.37
N PRO A 223 -3.47 -19.10 -10.68
CA PRO A 223 -2.02 -19.05 -10.55
C PRO A 223 -1.50 -20.31 -9.83
N LEU A 224 -0.46 -20.96 -10.33
CA LEU A 224 -0.07 -22.29 -9.88
C LEU A 224 0.89 -22.27 -8.67
N SER A 225 1.98 -21.51 -8.77
CA SER A 225 3.01 -21.38 -7.72
C SER A 225 2.74 -20.17 -6.81
N ARG A 226 2.50 -18.98 -7.38
CA ARG A 226 2.17 -17.78 -6.60
C ARG A 226 1.19 -16.85 -7.34
N GLY A 227 0.18 -16.34 -6.63
CA GLY A 227 -0.81 -15.42 -7.20
C GLY A 227 -0.29 -14.00 -7.33
N VAL A 228 -0.06 -13.34 -6.19
CA VAL A 228 0.56 -12.01 -6.14
C VAL A 228 1.77 -12.04 -5.19
N GLU A 229 2.94 -11.58 -5.64
CA GLU A 229 4.14 -11.39 -4.80
C GLU A 229 4.58 -9.93 -4.80
N ILE A 230 4.46 -9.25 -3.65
CA ILE A 230 4.90 -7.87 -3.44
C ILE A 230 6.15 -7.86 -2.57
N ASP A 231 7.22 -7.23 -3.05
CA ASP A 231 8.46 -7.01 -2.31
C ASP A 231 9.10 -5.67 -2.66
N HIS A 232 9.99 -5.20 -1.80
CA HIS A 232 10.89 -4.04 -1.99
C HIS A 232 10.24 -2.66 -2.25
N ILE A 233 8.92 -2.52 -2.15
CA ILE A 233 8.25 -1.22 -2.40
C ILE A 233 8.49 -0.21 -1.26
N VAL A 234 8.38 1.10 -1.54
CA VAL A 234 8.75 2.20 -0.61
C VAL A 234 7.64 3.22 -0.31
N ASP A 235 6.41 2.97 -0.77
CA ASP A 235 5.18 3.74 -0.51
C ASP A 235 3.96 2.96 -1.07
N VAL A 236 2.74 3.34 -0.70
CA VAL A 236 1.61 2.44 -0.41
C VAL A 236 0.86 1.89 -1.63
N GLY A 237 0.86 0.56 -1.79
CA GLY A 237 0.12 -0.18 -2.83
C GLY A 237 -1.35 -0.50 -2.48
N ARG A 238 -2.10 -0.97 -3.49
CA ARG A 238 -3.48 -1.50 -3.36
C ARG A 238 -3.54 -2.88 -4.02
N ILE A 239 -4.03 -3.88 -3.28
CA ILE A 239 -4.18 -5.28 -3.72
C ILE A 239 -5.59 -5.73 -3.32
N GLU A 240 -6.56 -5.63 -4.23
CA GLU A 240 -7.97 -5.76 -3.88
C GLU A 240 -8.84 -6.55 -4.86
N ARG A 241 -9.97 -7.10 -4.38
CA ARG A 241 -10.94 -7.89 -5.16
C ARG A 241 -10.26 -9.03 -5.93
N ILE A 242 -9.54 -9.87 -5.20
CA ILE A 242 -8.80 -11.02 -5.73
C ILE A 242 -9.62 -12.30 -5.51
N ASP A 243 -9.72 -13.19 -6.50
CA ASP A 243 -10.27 -14.55 -6.29
C ASP A 243 -9.44 -15.62 -7.02
N PHE A 244 -8.68 -16.40 -6.26
CA PHE A 244 -7.84 -17.48 -6.78
C PHE A 244 -8.36 -18.85 -6.38
N SER A 245 -8.57 -19.73 -7.38
CA SER A 245 -9.15 -21.07 -7.22
C SER A 245 -8.76 -22.00 -8.38
N PRO A 246 -8.47 -23.30 -8.12
CA PRO A 246 -8.34 -24.33 -9.16
C PRO A 246 -9.52 -24.41 -10.15
N ALA A 247 -10.72 -24.01 -9.73
CA ALA A 247 -11.93 -24.08 -10.55
C ALA A 247 -11.91 -23.17 -11.80
N TYR A 248 -11.02 -22.18 -11.87
CA TYR A 248 -10.92 -21.31 -13.05
C TYR A 248 -10.22 -22.02 -14.23
N TRP A 249 -9.08 -22.70 -14.03
CA TRP A 249 -8.43 -23.46 -15.11
C TRP A 249 -9.33 -24.59 -15.61
N ALA A 250 -9.86 -25.42 -14.71
CA ALA A 250 -10.73 -26.55 -15.06
C ALA A 250 -12.03 -26.12 -15.74
N GLY A 251 -12.60 -24.98 -15.35
CA GLY A 251 -13.79 -24.41 -15.99
C GLY A 251 -13.53 -23.72 -17.33
N SER A 252 -12.26 -23.37 -17.64
CA SER A 252 -11.95 -22.29 -18.58
C SER A 252 -12.42 -22.49 -20.03
N GLY A 253 -12.74 -23.73 -20.43
CA GLY A 253 -13.12 -24.07 -21.80
C GLY A 253 -11.98 -23.92 -22.81
N LEU A 254 -10.75 -23.70 -22.34
CA LEU A 254 -9.55 -23.63 -23.16
C LEU A 254 -8.89 -25.01 -23.30
N GLU A 255 -7.97 -25.15 -24.25
CA GLU A 255 -7.30 -26.42 -24.50
C GLU A 255 -6.45 -26.84 -23.29
N LEU A 256 -6.36 -28.16 -23.06
CA LEU A 256 -5.69 -28.76 -21.89
C LEU A 256 -6.24 -28.31 -20.52
N SER A 257 -7.48 -27.82 -20.44
CA SER A 257 -8.20 -27.63 -19.17
C SER A 257 -8.34 -28.97 -18.43
N PRO A 258 -7.91 -29.07 -17.16
CA PRO A 258 -8.06 -30.30 -16.38
C PRO A 258 -9.51 -30.59 -16.00
N ALA A 259 -9.83 -31.87 -15.77
CA ALA A 259 -11.05 -32.23 -15.07
C ALA A 259 -11.05 -31.62 -13.63
N PRO A 260 -12.17 -31.03 -13.16
CA PRO A 260 -12.26 -30.49 -11.80
C PRO A 260 -11.85 -31.50 -10.73
N GLY A 261 -11.02 -31.07 -9.77
CA GLY A 261 -10.56 -31.92 -8.67
C GLY A 261 -9.56 -33.02 -9.04
N SER A 262 -8.98 -33.01 -10.25
CA SER A 262 -7.86 -33.91 -10.59
C SER A 262 -6.52 -33.39 -10.04
N ALA A 263 -5.43 -34.17 -10.16
CA ALA A 263 -4.18 -34.02 -9.41
C ALA A 263 -3.47 -32.65 -9.48
N TYR A 264 -3.76 -31.80 -10.48
CA TYR A 264 -3.29 -30.41 -10.51
C TYR A 264 -3.78 -29.60 -9.29
N ALA A 265 -4.98 -29.89 -8.78
CA ALA A 265 -5.54 -29.23 -7.61
C ALA A 265 -4.79 -29.62 -6.32
N ASP A 266 -4.40 -30.90 -6.19
CA ASP A 266 -3.53 -31.36 -5.09
C ASP A 266 -2.12 -30.76 -5.20
N TRP A 267 -1.57 -30.62 -6.41
CA TRP A 267 -0.30 -29.94 -6.63
C TRP A 267 -0.34 -28.48 -6.15
N ILE A 268 -1.42 -27.75 -6.45
CA ILE A 268 -1.65 -26.39 -5.96
C ILE A 268 -1.83 -26.39 -4.42
N ARG A 269 -2.57 -27.36 -3.86
CA ARG A 269 -2.73 -27.55 -2.41
C ARG A 269 -1.41 -27.83 -1.69
N GLU A 270 -0.44 -28.46 -2.36
CA GLU A 270 0.89 -28.73 -1.79
C GLU A 270 1.90 -27.59 -1.98
N ARG A 271 1.73 -26.70 -2.97
CA ARG A 271 2.80 -25.76 -3.39
C ARG A 271 2.37 -24.31 -3.61
N GLY A 272 1.14 -24.08 -4.07
CA GLY A 272 0.66 -22.75 -4.43
C GLY A 272 0.48 -21.83 -3.23
N THR A 273 0.83 -20.55 -3.39
CA THR A 273 0.51 -19.49 -2.41
C THR A 273 -0.35 -18.40 -3.05
N GLY A 274 -1.44 -18.00 -2.40
CA GLY A 274 -2.34 -16.96 -2.89
C GLY A 274 -1.67 -15.58 -2.95
N ILE A 275 -1.41 -15.01 -1.77
CA ILE A 275 -0.69 -13.75 -1.60
C ILE A 275 0.64 -13.99 -0.87
N VAL A 276 1.74 -13.51 -1.44
CA VAL A 276 3.05 -13.42 -0.79
C VAL A 276 3.37 -11.95 -0.53
N MET A 277 3.20 -11.52 0.72
CA MET A 277 3.48 -10.15 1.14
C MET A 277 4.85 -10.09 1.83
N ARG A 278 5.82 -9.43 1.21
CA ARG A 278 7.17 -9.25 1.76
C ARG A 278 7.37 -7.83 2.29
N ARG A 279 8.56 -7.22 2.10
CA ARG A 279 8.74 -5.79 2.43
C ARG A 279 7.77 -4.99 1.58
N ASN A 280 6.80 -4.41 2.26
CA ASN A 280 5.86 -3.46 1.72
C ASN A 280 5.78 -2.28 2.69
N ASP A 281 5.40 -1.10 2.20
CA ASP A 281 4.92 -0.03 3.05
C ASP A 281 3.39 -0.05 3.00
N TRP A 282 2.80 -0.68 4.02
CA TRP A 282 1.42 -0.50 4.50
C TRP A 282 0.30 -0.90 3.54
N SER A 283 0.62 -1.65 2.49
CA SER A 283 -0.20 -1.80 1.29
C SER A 283 -1.55 -2.42 1.57
N TYR A 284 -2.58 -1.81 0.97
CA TYR A 284 -3.96 -2.12 1.26
C TYR A 284 -4.37 -3.46 0.66
N THR A 285 -4.59 -4.49 1.48
CA THR A 285 -5.01 -5.82 1.00
C THR A 285 -6.47 -6.09 1.40
N SER A 286 -7.41 -5.96 0.46
CA SER A 286 -8.85 -5.93 0.78
C SER A 286 -9.72 -6.78 -0.16
N PHE A 287 -10.72 -7.47 0.38
CA PHE A 287 -11.67 -8.30 -0.39
C PHE A 287 -10.97 -9.40 -1.21
N VAL A 288 -10.27 -10.32 -0.52
CA VAL A 288 -9.41 -11.35 -1.13
C VAL A 288 -9.96 -12.74 -0.81
N THR A 289 -10.24 -13.55 -1.83
CA THR A 289 -10.66 -14.96 -1.70
C THR A 289 -9.57 -15.87 -2.26
N ILE A 290 -9.10 -16.83 -1.46
CA ILE A 290 -8.11 -17.84 -1.88
C ILE A 290 -8.65 -19.22 -1.54
N GLU A 291 -8.72 -20.10 -2.54
CA GLU A 291 -9.39 -21.40 -2.46
C GLU A 291 -8.46 -22.56 -2.85
N GLY A 292 -8.17 -23.48 -1.92
CA GLY A 292 -7.44 -24.73 -2.22
C GLY A 292 -5.91 -24.64 -2.34
N TYR A 293 -5.29 -23.54 -1.89
CA TYR A 293 -3.83 -23.32 -1.97
C TYR A 293 -3.08 -23.93 -0.77
N ASN A 294 -1.76 -24.09 -0.86
CA ASN A 294 -0.94 -24.46 0.30
C ASN A 294 -0.96 -23.33 1.36
N ILE A 295 -0.79 -22.07 0.94
CA ILE A 295 -0.90 -20.92 1.84
C ILE A 295 -1.87 -19.90 1.23
N GLY A 296 -2.85 -19.46 2.03
CA GLY A 296 -3.76 -18.39 1.63
C GLY A 296 -3.05 -17.04 1.54
N PHE A 297 -2.52 -16.59 2.68
CA PHE A 297 -1.69 -15.38 2.81
C PHE A 297 -0.38 -15.71 3.52
N HIS A 298 0.75 -15.33 2.93
CA HIS A 298 2.08 -15.50 3.49
C HIS A 298 2.74 -14.14 3.78
N ALA A 299 2.95 -13.83 5.06
CA ALA A 299 3.72 -12.69 5.52
C ALA A 299 5.19 -13.10 5.69
N ALA A 300 6.06 -12.71 4.75
CA ALA A 300 7.40 -13.29 4.57
C ALA A 300 8.54 -12.24 4.60
N PRO A 301 9.78 -12.61 4.92
CA PRO A 301 10.94 -11.74 4.74
C PRO A 301 11.15 -11.33 3.28
N SER A 302 11.71 -10.15 3.09
CA SER A 302 12.12 -9.63 1.79
C SER A 302 13.29 -10.39 1.19
N ILE A 303 13.19 -10.71 -0.11
CA ILE A 303 14.28 -11.28 -0.89
C ILE A 303 15.25 -10.16 -1.28
N ALA A 304 14.71 -9.02 -1.72
CA ALA A 304 15.50 -7.91 -2.24
C ALA A 304 16.03 -6.95 -1.16
N SER A 305 15.49 -6.99 0.07
CA SER A 305 15.95 -6.22 1.24
C SER A 305 16.08 -7.12 2.47
N PRO A 306 17.08 -8.03 2.54
CA PRO A 306 17.17 -9.04 3.59
C PRO A 306 17.04 -8.47 5.02
N GLY A 307 16.12 -9.05 5.79
CA GLY A 307 15.77 -8.60 7.15
C GLY A 307 14.58 -7.64 7.22
N ALA A 308 14.15 -7.03 6.11
CA ALA A 308 12.88 -6.31 6.05
C ALA A 308 11.69 -7.28 5.90
N ILE A 309 10.54 -6.90 6.47
CA ILE A 309 9.37 -7.75 6.71
C ILE A 309 8.06 -6.93 6.56
N PRO A 310 6.91 -7.57 6.30
CA PRO A 310 5.63 -6.89 6.10
C PRO A 310 5.07 -6.23 7.37
N ASN A 311 4.46 -5.07 7.14
CA ASN A 311 3.41 -4.44 7.94
C ASN A 311 2.15 -4.27 7.06
N GLY A 312 1.17 -3.49 7.51
CA GLY A 312 0.00 -3.10 6.71
C GLY A 312 -1.34 -3.59 7.25
N HIS A 313 -2.41 -3.27 6.52
CA HIS A 313 -3.76 -3.72 6.85
C HIS A 313 -4.25 -4.84 5.91
N ASN A 314 -5.16 -5.65 6.41
CA ASN A 314 -5.84 -6.69 5.65
C ASN A 314 -7.32 -6.70 6.06
N TYR A 315 -8.24 -6.67 5.10
CA TYR A 315 -9.69 -6.58 5.36
C TYR A 315 -10.52 -7.51 4.46
N GLY A 316 -11.44 -8.28 5.02
CA GLY A 316 -12.39 -9.07 4.22
C GLY A 316 -11.71 -10.21 3.44
N LEU A 317 -10.95 -11.07 4.12
CA LEU A 317 -10.24 -12.20 3.51
C LEU A 317 -11.05 -13.49 3.68
N ASN A 318 -11.27 -14.26 2.61
CA ASN A 318 -11.90 -15.59 2.64
C ASN A 318 -10.87 -16.66 2.22
N LEU A 319 -10.40 -17.46 3.18
CA LEU A 319 -9.32 -18.44 2.99
C LEU A 319 -9.90 -19.84 3.10
N ILE A 320 -10.29 -20.41 1.95
CA ILE A 320 -11.17 -21.57 1.82
C ILE A 320 -10.34 -22.80 1.47
N GLY A 321 -10.44 -23.86 2.26
CA GLY A 321 -9.79 -25.14 2.00
C GLY A 321 -8.27 -25.07 1.86
N CYS A 322 -7.61 -23.99 2.27
CA CYS A 322 -6.15 -23.86 2.17
C CYS A 322 -5.46 -24.84 3.10
N ARG A 323 -4.17 -25.16 2.89
CA ARG A 323 -3.44 -25.98 3.86
C ARG A 323 -3.19 -25.17 5.13
N THR A 324 -2.54 -24.03 5.01
CA THR A 324 -2.51 -22.99 6.06
C THR A 324 -3.25 -21.75 5.56
N GLY A 325 -4.15 -21.20 6.37
CA GLY A 325 -4.85 -19.95 6.04
C GLY A 325 -3.89 -18.77 5.96
N ILE A 326 -3.35 -18.35 7.11
CA ILE A 326 -2.34 -17.28 7.20
C ILE A 326 -1.07 -17.84 7.82
N PHE A 327 0.07 -17.67 7.15
CA PHE A 327 1.39 -17.98 7.70
C PHE A 327 2.22 -16.70 7.87
N PHE A 328 2.82 -16.54 9.05
CA PHE A 328 3.76 -15.48 9.38
C PHE A 328 5.17 -16.06 9.57
N GLU A 329 6.01 -15.94 8.54
CA GLU A 329 7.47 -16.13 8.65
C GLU A 329 8.13 -14.85 9.20
N GLY A 330 7.56 -13.67 8.91
CA GLY A 330 7.97 -12.37 9.47
C GLY A 330 6.78 -11.51 9.91
N VAL A 331 6.99 -10.68 10.94
CA VAL A 331 5.99 -9.77 11.52
C VAL A 331 6.68 -8.46 11.93
N SER A 332 6.22 -7.32 11.42
CA SER A 332 6.81 -6.01 11.75
C SER A 332 6.60 -5.59 13.20
N GLY A 333 7.58 -4.86 13.74
CA GLY A 333 7.46 -4.16 15.03
C GLY A 333 6.39 -3.05 15.02
N GLU A 334 6.09 -2.48 13.85
CA GLU A 334 5.08 -1.43 13.69
C GLU A 334 3.64 -1.98 13.65
N GLY A 335 3.49 -3.30 13.52
CA GLY A 335 2.20 -4.00 13.49
C GLY A 335 1.80 -4.54 12.12
N ILE A 336 0.79 -5.42 12.12
CA ILE A 336 0.04 -5.85 10.94
C ILE A 336 -1.39 -6.23 11.37
N MET A 337 -2.39 -5.75 10.62
CA MET A 337 -3.81 -5.86 10.98
C MET A 337 -4.56 -6.82 10.07
N PHE A 338 -5.41 -7.67 10.63
CA PHE A 338 -6.30 -8.61 9.94
C PHE A 338 -7.72 -8.51 10.49
N THR A 339 -8.63 -7.95 9.70
CA THR A 339 -9.99 -7.65 10.14
C THR A 339 -11.01 -8.31 9.21
N ARG A 340 -12.01 -8.98 9.78
CA ARG A 340 -13.02 -9.78 9.04
C ARG A 340 -12.36 -10.79 8.10
N VAL A 341 -11.58 -11.69 8.68
CA VAL A 341 -11.02 -12.84 7.98
C VAL A 341 -11.87 -14.07 8.28
N ARG A 342 -12.26 -14.84 7.27
CA ARG A 342 -12.88 -16.15 7.43
C ARG A 342 -11.95 -17.22 6.87
N ILE A 343 -11.51 -18.14 7.73
CA ILE A 343 -10.75 -19.34 7.36
C ILE A 343 -11.70 -20.54 7.51
N THR A 344 -11.77 -21.42 6.53
CA THR A 344 -12.74 -22.54 6.54
C THR A 344 -12.17 -23.78 5.87
N GLY A 345 -12.31 -24.95 6.49
CA GLY A 345 -11.80 -26.22 5.97
C GLY A 345 -10.27 -26.30 5.86
N ALA A 346 -9.53 -25.51 6.62
CA ALA A 346 -8.06 -25.49 6.54
C ALA A 346 -7.40 -26.68 7.27
N GLU A 347 -6.13 -26.99 7.01
CA GLU A 347 -5.36 -27.86 7.92
C GLU A 347 -4.97 -27.07 9.17
N ASN A 348 -4.40 -25.86 8.97
CA ASN A 348 -4.07 -24.89 10.01
C ASN A 348 -4.70 -23.52 9.70
N GLY A 349 -5.19 -22.81 10.71
CA GLY A 349 -5.79 -21.48 10.56
C GLY A 349 -4.72 -20.39 10.42
N ILE A 350 -4.26 -19.89 11.57
CA ILE A 350 -3.16 -18.92 11.67
C ILE A 350 -1.92 -19.62 12.24
N THR A 351 -0.78 -19.50 11.58
CA THR A 351 0.51 -20.03 12.04
C THR A 351 1.55 -18.91 12.14
N VAL A 352 2.15 -18.76 13.32
CA VAL A 352 3.21 -17.78 13.61
C VAL A 352 4.53 -18.52 13.84
N GLY A 353 5.47 -18.30 12.93
CA GLY A 353 6.73 -19.05 12.83
C GLY A 353 7.78 -18.72 13.89
N PRO A 354 8.89 -19.48 13.91
CA PRO A 354 9.99 -19.29 14.87
C PRO A 354 10.68 -17.92 14.70
N GLY A 355 11.22 -17.40 15.80
CA GLY A 355 11.98 -16.14 15.83
C GLY A 355 11.17 -14.85 15.57
N THR A 356 9.88 -14.95 15.25
CA THR A 356 8.99 -13.81 15.01
C THR A 356 8.85 -12.89 16.24
N ALA A 357 8.64 -11.61 16.00
CA ALA A 357 8.44 -10.57 17.01
C ALA A 357 7.29 -9.62 16.61
N GLY A 358 7.22 -8.40 17.16
CA GLY A 358 6.22 -7.41 16.75
C GLY A 358 4.79 -7.74 17.19
N ALA A 359 3.79 -7.26 16.43
CA ALA A 359 2.37 -7.38 16.77
C ALA A 359 1.52 -7.81 15.58
N ILE A 360 0.53 -8.68 15.86
CA ILE A 360 -0.54 -9.08 14.93
C ILE A 360 -1.88 -8.71 15.59
N GLN A 361 -2.70 -7.93 14.89
CA GLN A 361 -4.08 -7.65 15.29
C GLN A 361 -5.04 -8.51 14.48
N ALA A 362 -5.98 -9.19 15.15
CA ALA A 362 -6.98 -10.07 14.55
C ALA A 362 -8.39 -9.71 15.08
N TYR A 363 -9.20 -9.02 14.27
CA TYR A 363 -10.50 -8.47 14.67
C TYR A 363 -11.64 -9.09 13.85
N GLY A 364 -12.60 -9.76 14.48
CA GLY A 364 -13.74 -10.35 13.77
C GLY A 364 -13.34 -11.52 12.87
N VAL A 365 -12.40 -12.35 13.33
CA VAL A 365 -11.86 -13.47 12.57
C VAL A 365 -12.64 -14.75 12.88
N GLU A 366 -13.12 -15.44 11.86
CA GLU A 366 -13.68 -16.79 11.98
C GLU A 366 -12.64 -17.83 11.54
N ILE A 367 -12.39 -18.85 12.37
CA ILE A 367 -11.44 -19.93 12.05
C ILE A 367 -12.11 -21.29 12.19
N ASP A 368 -12.12 -22.04 11.10
CA ASP A 368 -12.41 -23.47 11.05
C ASP A 368 -11.21 -24.20 10.40
N ALA A 369 -10.54 -25.05 11.19
CA ALA A 369 -9.29 -25.73 10.84
C ALA A 369 -9.20 -27.14 11.47
N ALA A 370 -8.70 -28.11 10.72
CA ALA A 370 -8.71 -29.53 11.08
C ALA A 370 -7.67 -29.92 12.16
N LYS A 371 -6.59 -29.14 12.34
CA LYS A 371 -5.56 -29.37 13.37
C LYS A 371 -5.48 -28.22 14.36
N ASP A 372 -4.90 -27.11 13.94
CA ASP A 372 -4.58 -25.96 14.79
C ASP A 372 -5.24 -24.71 14.21
N ALA A 373 -6.21 -24.14 14.93
CA ALA A 373 -6.83 -22.87 14.58
C ALA A 373 -5.83 -21.72 14.66
N ILE A 374 -5.01 -21.73 15.73
CA ILE A 374 -3.93 -20.78 15.96
C ILE A 374 -2.74 -21.57 16.50
N SER A 375 -1.58 -21.43 15.86
CA SER A 375 -0.31 -22.04 16.27
C SER A 375 0.78 -20.97 16.36
N VAL A 376 1.53 -20.94 17.46
CA VAL A 376 2.64 -19.99 17.68
C VAL A 376 3.87 -20.75 18.17
N ASP A 377 5.01 -20.58 17.50
CA ASP A 377 6.25 -21.25 17.86
C ASP A 377 6.80 -20.81 19.25
N PRO A 378 7.37 -21.71 20.08
CA PRO A 378 7.95 -21.38 21.39
C PRO A 378 9.04 -20.29 21.38
N THR A 379 9.78 -20.15 20.28
CA THR A 379 10.82 -19.11 20.16
C THR A 379 10.23 -17.74 19.84
N SER A 380 8.99 -17.65 19.34
CA SER A 380 8.32 -16.39 19.03
C SER A 380 8.22 -15.47 20.25
N LYS A 381 8.28 -14.17 19.99
CA LYS A 381 8.04 -13.07 20.93
C LYS A 381 6.95 -12.11 20.43
N THR A 382 6.19 -12.53 19.40
CA THR A 382 5.07 -11.77 18.83
C THR A 382 3.94 -11.57 19.85
N ARG A 383 3.24 -10.44 19.71
CA ARG A 383 2.00 -10.11 20.40
C ARG A 383 0.82 -10.41 19.48
N LEU A 384 0.12 -11.51 19.71
CA LEU A 384 -1.09 -11.84 18.95
C LEU A 384 -2.31 -11.36 19.74
N LEU A 385 -3.06 -10.42 19.16
CA LEU A 385 -4.23 -9.79 19.77
C LEU A 385 -5.48 -10.20 19.00
N LEU A 386 -6.34 -11.01 19.60
CA LEU A 386 -7.57 -11.57 19.00
C LEU A 386 -8.80 -10.94 19.65
N ARG A 387 -9.75 -10.43 18.85
CA ARG A 387 -10.97 -9.77 19.34
C ARG A 387 -12.22 -10.10 18.53
N GLU A 388 -13.37 -10.24 19.20
CA GLU A 388 -14.69 -10.47 18.57
C GLU A 388 -14.68 -11.59 17.51
N SER A 389 -13.84 -12.59 17.76
CA SER A 389 -13.48 -13.65 16.81
C SER A 389 -14.06 -15.00 17.24
N ILE A 390 -14.20 -15.94 16.31
CA ILE A 390 -14.83 -17.25 16.56
C ILE A 390 -13.85 -18.37 16.15
N VAL A 391 -13.40 -19.16 17.11
CA VAL A 391 -12.64 -20.39 16.88
C VAL A 391 -13.61 -21.57 16.87
N LYS A 392 -13.99 -22.02 15.67
CA LYS A 392 -15.02 -23.07 15.47
C LYS A 392 -14.49 -24.48 15.67
N SER A 393 -13.25 -24.71 15.25
CA SER A 393 -12.59 -26.01 15.24
C SER A 393 -11.08 -25.83 15.23
N GLY A 394 -10.33 -26.90 15.55
CA GLY A 394 -8.87 -26.86 15.69
C GLY A 394 -8.41 -26.30 17.04
N LYS A 395 -7.14 -26.55 17.39
CA LYS A 395 -6.56 -26.13 18.68
C LYS A 395 -6.03 -24.70 18.64
N VAL A 396 -5.98 -24.03 19.79
CA VAL A 396 -5.22 -22.78 19.96
C VAL A 396 -3.97 -23.10 20.79
N ALA A 397 -2.83 -23.29 20.11
CA ALA A 397 -1.56 -23.72 20.67
C ALA A 397 -0.53 -22.58 20.66
N ILE A 398 -0.46 -21.84 21.77
CA ILE A 398 0.42 -20.68 21.93
C ILE A 398 1.73 -21.11 22.59
N GLY A 399 2.73 -21.50 21.81
CA GLY A 399 4.02 -21.96 22.34
C GLY A 399 4.85 -20.84 22.98
N GLY A 400 4.84 -19.64 22.38
CA GLY A 400 5.65 -18.49 22.79
C GLY A 400 4.92 -17.15 22.69
N GLY A 401 5.54 -16.08 23.21
CA GLY A 401 5.11 -14.70 23.02
C GLY A 401 4.03 -14.22 23.99
N THR A 402 3.12 -13.35 23.53
CA THR A 402 1.95 -12.91 24.30
C THR A 402 0.68 -13.08 23.47
N PHE A 403 -0.27 -13.87 23.96
CA PHE A 403 -1.59 -14.04 23.35
C PHE A 403 -2.64 -13.31 24.18
N SER A 404 -3.24 -12.27 23.62
CA SER A 404 -4.42 -11.62 24.18
C SER A 404 -5.64 -12.03 23.38
N ALA A 405 -6.64 -12.61 24.03
CA ALA A 405 -7.92 -12.93 23.41
C ALA A 405 -9.01 -12.26 24.23
N SER A 406 -9.76 -11.34 23.65
CA SER A 406 -10.87 -10.66 24.33
C SER A 406 -12.17 -10.80 23.56
N ASP A 407 -13.28 -10.91 24.29
CA ASP A 407 -14.64 -10.88 23.74
C ASP A 407 -14.81 -11.84 22.54
N SER A 408 -14.19 -13.03 22.59
CA SER A 408 -14.14 -14.02 21.50
C SER A 408 -14.77 -15.37 21.90
N ASP A 409 -15.25 -16.11 20.92
CA ASP A 409 -15.96 -17.39 21.07
C ASP A 409 -15.05 -18.59 20.74
N PHE A 410 -15.13 -19.63 21.57
CA PHE A 410 -14.37 -20.87 21.46
C PHE A 410 -15.33 -22.07 21.44
N ASP A 411 -15.71 -22.50 20.24
CA ASP A 411 -16.57 -23.67 19.98
C ASP A 411 -15.79 -24.97 19.78
N ASN A 412 -14.45 -24.88 19.78
CA ASN A 412 -13.53 -25.98 19.56
C ASN A 412 -13.48 -26.97 20.75
N ALA A 413 -12.88 -28.14 20.51
CA ALA A 413 -12.78 -29.19 21.52
C ALA A 413 -11.76 -28.87 22.63
N ALA A 414 -12.03 -29.33 23.85
CA ALA A 414 -11.17 -29.12 25.00
C ALA A 414 -9.82 -29.88 24.91
N PRO A 415 -8.70 -29.31 25.42
CA PRO A 415 -8.56 -27.93 25.89
C PRO A 415 -8.60 -26.95 24.71
N GLN A 416 -9.52 -25.98 24.79
CA GLN A 416 -9.77 -25.01 23.73
C GLN A 416 -8.56 -24.09 23.48
N ILE A 417 -7.81 -23.80 24.56
CA ILE A 417 -6.60 -22.98 24.56
C ILE A 417 -5.48 -23.70 25.33
N ALA A 418 -4.30 -23.81 24.73
CA ALA A 418 -3.08 -24.27 25.37
C ALA A 418 -2.01 -23.17 25.32
N VAL A 419 -1.46 -22.81 26.48
CA VAL A 419 -0.43 -21.77 26.65
C VAL A 419 0.86 -22.46 27.12
N GLY A 420 1.88 -22.42 26.27
CA GLY A 420 3.18 -23.01 26.52
C GLY A 420 4.01 -22.25 27.56
N GLU A 421 5.11 -22.86 27.98
CA GLU A 421 5.98 -22.36 29.04
C GLU A 421 6.60 -20.98 28.73
N GLU A 422 6.91 -20.72 27.46
CA GLU A 422 7.56 -19.48 26.98
C GLU A 422 6.56 -18.44 26.45
N ALA A 423 5.26 -18.68 26.65
CA ALA A 423 4.16 -17.78 26.34
C ALA A 423 3.54 -17.18 27.62
N ARG A 424 2.81 -16.07 27.49
CA ARG A 424 1.87 -15.57 28.51
C ARG A 424 0.53 -15.22 27.88
N SER A 425 -0.54 -15.24 28.65
CA SER A 425 -1.90 -14.99 28.15
C SER A 425 -2.66 -13.87 28.86
N LEU A 426 -3.57 -13.24 28.11
CA LEU A 426 -4.52 -12.24 28.60
C LEU A 426 -5.88 -12.53 27.99
N LEU A 427 -6.68 -13.33 28.71
CA LEU A 427 -7.90 -13.95 28.21
C LEU A 427 -9.12 -13.36 28.92
N THR A 428 -9.87 -12.48 28.25
CA THR A 428 -10.90 -11.61 28.88
C THR A 428 -12.27 -11.70 28.22
N ALA A 429 -13.35 -11.88 29.00
CA ALA A 429 -14.74 -11.91 28.49
C ALA A 429 -15.04 -12.91 27.35
N ASN A 430 -14.18 -13.91 27.17
CA ASN A 430 -14.34 -14.95 26.16
C ASN A 430 -15.44 -15.93 26.56
N ARG A 431 -16.05 -16.56 25.56
CA ARG A 431 -17.15 -17.52 25.74
C ARG A 431 -16.73 -18.86 25.18
N PHE A 432 -17.20 -19.91 25.82
CA PHE A 432 -16.87 -21.29 25.49
C PHE A 432 -18.18 -22.06 25.34
N LYS A 433 -18.28 -22.85 24.28
CA LYS A 433 -19.47 -23.65 23.98
C LYS A 433 -19.66 -24.83 24.94
N GLU A 434 -18.53 -25.42 25.31
CA GLU A 434 -18.39 -26.42 26.38
C GLU A 434 -17.73 -25.75 27.60
N GLU A 435 -17.45 -26.51 28.67
CA GLU A 435 -16.67 -26.00 29.80
C GLU A 435 -15.27 -25.51 29.36
N ALA A 436 -14.80 -24.41 29.97
CA ALA A 436 -13.59 -23.70 29.54
C ALA A 436 -12.28 -24.42 29.93
N GLY A 437 -11.82 -25.33 29.07
CA GLY A 437 -10.56 -26.06 29.23
C GLY A 437 -9.35 -25.26 28.75
N ILE A 438 -8.56 -24.72 29.69
CA ILE A 438 -7.34 -23.96 29.39
C ILE A 438 -6.09 -24.67 29.98
N ASP A 439 -5.26 -25.28 29.13
CA ASP A 439 -3.94 -25.81 29.52
C ASP A 439 -2.94 -24.67 29.65
N ASN A 440 -2.87 -24.02 30.83
CA ASN A 440 -1.90 -22.95 31.06
C ASN A 440 -0.63 -23.46 31.77
N ARG A 441 0.43 -23.67 30.98
CA ARG A 441 1.78 -24.04 31.45
C ARG A 441 2.77 -22.87 31.47
N SER A 442 2.28 -21.63 31.31
CA SER A 442 3.10 -20.42 31.31
C SER A 442 4.00 -20.29 32.54
N LYS A 443 5.27 -19.96 32.33
CA LYS A 443 6.20 -19.55 33.41
C LYS A 443 5.98 -18.11 33.87
N TYR A 444 5.00 -17.39 33.30
CA TYR A 444 4.86 -15.95 33.42
C TYR A 444 3.48 -15.52 33.93
N ILE A 445 3.41 -14.31 34.48
CA ILE A 445 2.13 -13.71 34.88
C ILE A 445 1.22 -13.58 33.66
N SER A 446 0.07 -14.24 33.76
CA SER A 446 -1.02 -14.26 32.79
C SER A 446 -2.33 -13.89 33.52
N VAL A 447 -3.33 -13.39 32.79
CA VAL A 447 -4.64 -13.03 33.33
C VAL A 447 -5.73 -13.77 32.58
N ILE A 448 -6.67 -14.36 33.32
CA ILE A 448 -7.81 -15.11 32.80
C ILE A 448 -9.03 -14.68 33.64
N ASP A 449 -9.98 -13.99 33.02
CA ASP A 449 -11.30 -13.66 33.60
C ASP A 449 -12.34 -13.67 32.47
N HIS A 450 -13.44 -14.41 32.66
CA HIS A 450 -14.48 -14.54 31.65
C HIS A 450 -15.81 -13.89 32.07
N GLU A 451 -15.78 -12.99 33.07
CA GLU A 451 -16.83 -11.98 33.26
C GLU A 451 -17.11 -11.25 31.94
N PRO A 452 -18.37 -11.24 31.44
CA PRO A 452 -18.73 -10.54 30.21
C PRO A 452 -18.48 -9.03 30.32
N LEU A 453 -17.83 -8.45 29.30
CA LEU A 453 -17.61 -7.02 29.19
C LEU A 453 -18.67 -6.38 28.30
N ALA A 454 -19.21 -5.25 28.75
CA ALA A 454 -19.91 -4.33 27.85
C ALA A 454 -18.90 -3.71 26.88
N ALA A 455 -19.03 -4.06 25.60
CA ALA A 455 -18.21 -3.56 24.50
C ALA A 455 -19.08 -3.27 23.28
N GLU A 456 -18.85 -2.12 22.66
CA GLU A 456 -19.36 -1.81 21.33
C GLU A 456 -18.62 -2.63 20.28
N LYS A 457 -19.38 -3.20 19.34
CA LYS A 457 -18.90 -4.16 18.34
C LYS A 457 -18.33 -3.49 17.10
N LEU A 458 -17.43 -4.20 16.40
CA LEU A 458 -16.85 -3.75 15.12
C LEU A 458 -17.92 -3.36 14.08
N PRO A 459 -18.00 -2.07 13.66
CA PRO A 459 -19.03 -1.62 12.72
C PRO A 459 -18.92 -2.27 11.33
N ALA A 460 -20.05 -2.32 10.63
CA ALA A 460 -20.11 -2.82 9.27
C ALA A 460 -19.67 -1.76 8.24
N PHE A 461 -18.47 -1.94 7.70
CA PHE A 461 -18.10 -1.32 6.43
C PHE A 461 -18.79 -2.06 5.26
N PRO A 462 -19.25 -1.36 4.21
CA PRO A 462 -19.78 -1.99 3.01
C PRO A 462 -18.69 -2.70 2.20
N GLU A 463 -19.10 -3.58 1.27
CA GLU A 463 -18.20 -4.04 0.20
C GLU A 463 -17.90 -2.89 -0.77
N ILE A 464 -16.66 -2.82 -1.26
CA ILE A 464 -16.24 -1.81 -2.24
C ILE A 464 -16.20 -2.41 -3.64
N ALA A 465 -17.12 -1.96 -4.48
CA ALA A 465 -17.12 -2.18 -5.93
C ALA A 465 -16.67 -0.90 -6.67
N ALA A 466 -16.29 -1.04 -7.94
CA ALA A 466 -16.01 0.10 -8.80
C ALA A 466 -17.32 0.88 -9.09
N GLU A 467 -17.34 2.18 -8.79
CA GLU A 467 -18.51 3.03 -9.04
C GLU A 467 -18.63 3.32 -10.54
N ILE A 468 -19.78 2.95 -11.14
CA ILE A 468 -20.07 3.28 -12.54
C ILE A 468 -20.32 4.78 -12.65
N ARG A 469 -19.40 5.52 -13.29
CA ARG A 469 -19.48 6.97 -13.50
C ARG A 469 -19.13 7.31 -14.94
N LEU A 470 -20.14 7.69 -15.69
CA LEU A 470 -20.12 7.87 -17.14
C LEU A 470 -20.65 9.27 -17.49
N PRO A 471 -20.31 9.82 -18.68
CA PRO A 471 -21.05 10.95 -19.25
C PRO A 471 -22.50 10.57 -19.56
N ALA A 472 -23.38 11.56 -19.74
CA ALA A 472 -24.79 11.33 -20.06
C ALA A 472 -25.02 10.78 -21.48
N ARG A 473 -23.99 10.74 -22.34
CA ARG A 473 -24.03 10.22 -23.70
C ARG A 473 -22.66 9.65 -24.11
N MET A 474 -22.66 8.52 -24.81
CA MET A 474 -21.47 7.97 -25.48
C MET A 474 -21.21 8.76 -26.76
N ALA A 475 -20.46 9.85 -26.65
CA ALA A 475 -20.04 10.69 -27.77
C ALA A 475 -18.68 11.34 -27.46
N LEU A 476 -17.81 11.44 -28.46
CA LEU A 476 -16.44 11.94 -28.32
C LEU A 476 -16.27 13.34 -28.91
N TYR A 477 -15.53 14.18 -28.19
CA TYR A 477 -15.09 15.50 -28.63
C TYR A 477 -13.59 15.59 -28.35
N VAL A 478 -12.77 15.31 -29.37
CA VAL A 478 -11.31 15.43 -29.28
C VAL A 478 -10.94 16.90 -29.35
N ALA A 479 -10.38 17.45 -28.26
CA ALA A 479 -10.20 18.90 -28.13
C ALA A 479 -9.16 19.49 -29.09
N THR A 480 -8.19 18.71 -29.55
CA THR A 480 -7.18 19.11 -30.56
C THR A 480 -7.77 19.28 -31.95
N ASP A 481 -8.92 18.68 -32.23
CA ASP A 481 -9.40 18.47 -33.58
C ASP A 481 -10.34 19.59 -34.03
N ALA A 482 -10.65 19.66 -35.32
CA ALA A 482 -11.62 20.62 -35.83
C ALA A 482 -13.03 20.29 -35.29
N PRO A 483 -13.82 21.28 -34.80
CA PRO A 483 -13.62 22.72 -34.93
C PRO A 483 -12.91 23.42 -33.75
N PHE A 484 -12.38 22.66 -32.77
CA PHE A 484 -11.87 23.21 -31.50
C PHE A 484 -10.41 23.67 -31.57
N GLY A 485 -9.50 22.82 -32.07
CA GLY A 485 -8.09 23.19 -32.31
C GLY A 485 -7.26 23.51 -31.06
N ALA A 486 -7.53 22.86 -29.92
CA ALA A 486 -6.80 23.11 -28.67
C ALA A 486 -5.32 22.69 -28.78
N ALA A 487 -4.41 23.63 -28.56
CA ALA A 487 -2.98 23.36 -28.60
C ALA A 487 -2.50 22.56 -27.38
N ASN A 488 -1.73 21.50 -27.64
CA ASN A 488 -1.09 20.64 -26.63
C ASN A 488 0.44 20.87 -26.52
N ASP A 489 0.90 22.05 -26.94
CA ASP A 489 2.32 22.44 -27.13
C ASP A 489 3.01 23.04 -25.89
N GLY A 490 2.27 23.21 -24.78
CA GLY A 490 2.71 23.84 -23.53
C GLY A 490 2.94 25.36 -23.59
N GLN A 491 2.60 26.03 -24.69
CA GLN A 491 3.02 27.39 -25.01
C GLN A 491 1.86 28.30 -25.45
N THR A 492 0.98 27.77 -26.29
CA THR A 492 -0.24 28.42 -26.81
C THR A 492 -1.39 28.22 -25.83
N ASP A 493 -2.19 29.26 -25.59
CA ASP A 493 -3.31 29.18 -24.63
C ASP A 493 -4.47 28.35 -25.20
N ALA A 494 -4.76 27.23 -24.55
CA ALA A 494 -5.78 26.27 -24.94
C ALA A 494 -7.15 26.51 -24.28
N THR A 495 -7.27 27.42 -23.29
CA THR A 495 -8.49 27.57 -22.49
C THR A 495 -9.75 27.73 -23.35
N ALA A 496 -9.75 28.64 -24.33
CA ALA A 496 -10.93 28.91 -25.14
C ALA A 496 -11.36 27.72 -26.03
N ALA A 497 -10.39 26.96 -26.56
CA ALA A 497 -10.65 25.79 -27.38
C ALA A 497 -11.19 24.60 -26.56
N ILE A 498 -10.60 24.36 -25.38
CA ILE A 498 -11.08 23.33 -24.44
C ILE A 498 -12.48 23.68 -23.92
N GLN A 499 -12.74 24.96 -23.59
CA GLN A 499 -14.08 25.37 -23.17
C GLN A 499 -15.09 25.25 -24.32
N ALA A 500 -14.72 25.56 -25.57
CA ALA A 500 -15.61 25.35 -26.71
C ALA A 500 -15.98 23.87 -26.93
N ALA A 501 -15.07 22.94 -26.64
CA ALA A 501 -15.37 21.49 -26.66
C ALA A 501 -16.31 21.09 -25.51
N LEU A 502 -16.07 21.59 -24.29
CA LEU A 502 -16.92 21.40 -23.11
C LEU A 502 -18.34 21.94 -23.34
N ASP A 503 -18.46 23.19 -23.78
CA ASP A 503 -19.73 23.85 -24.09
C ASP A 503 -20.48 23.12 -25.20
N ARG A 504 -19.78 22.63 -26.24
CA ARG A 504 -20.39 21.84 -27.32
C ARG A 504 -20.91 20.49 -26.82
N ALA A 505 -20.13 19.76 -26.03
CA ALA A 505 -20.56 18.51 -25.43
C ALA A 505 -21.77 18.71 -24.51
N GLY A 506 -21.79 19.79 -23.71
CA GLY A 506 -22.93 20.17 -22.88
C GLY A 506 -24.19 20.53 -23.69
N ALA A 507 -24.04 21.32 -24.75
CA ALA A 507 -25.13 21.71 -25.65
C ALA A 507 -25.73 20.51 -26.41
N ASP A 508 -24.91 19.50 -26.73
CA ASP A 508 -25.33 18.23 -27.33
C ASP A 508 -25.81 17.19 -26.27
N GLY A 509 -26.04 17.60 -25.02
CA GLY A 509 -26.66 16.78 -23.97
C GLY A 509 -25.71 15.87 -23.18
N GLY A 510 -24.40 16.15 -23.20
CA GLY A 510 -23.36 15.37 -22.52
C GLY A 510 -22.41 14.66 -23.50
N GLY A 511 -21.28 14.17 -23.00
CA GLY A 511 -20.24 13.50 -23.81
C GLY A 511 -18.88 13.41 -23.11
N VAL A 512 -17.91 12.78 -23.76
CA VAL A 512 -16.49 12.80 -23.38
C VAL A 512 -15.79 13.92 -24.14
N VAL A 513 -15.24 14.90 -23.44
CA VAL A 513 -14.26 15.84 -24.01
C VAL A 513 -12.88 15.29 -23.72
N PHE A 514 -12.22 14.80 -24.75
CA PHE A 514 -10.93 14.13 -24.64
C PHE A 514 -9.78 15.07 -24.97
N LEU A 515 -8.78 15.07 -24.09
CA LEU A 515 -7.48 15.70 -24.29
C LEU A 515 -6.46 14.61 -24.66
N PRO A 516 -5.99 14.50 -25.92
CA PRO A 516 -4.83 13.68 -26.27
C PRO A 516 -3.58 14.00 -25.43
N PRO A 517 -2.54 13.13 -25.44
CA PRO A 517 -1.28 13.40 -24.75
C PRO A 517 -0.67 14.76 -25.11
N GLY A 518 -0.06 15.42 -24.12
CA GLY A 518 0.59 16.72 -24.29
C GLY A 518 0.31 17.71 -23.15
N LYS A 519 0.70 18.97 -23.37
CA LYS A 519 0.65 20.05 -22.38
C LYS A 519 -0.28 21.17 -22.83
N TYR A 520 -1.41 21.29 -22.16
CA TYR A 520 -2.43 22.29 -22.43
C TYR A 520 -2.22 23.47 -21.49
N LYS A 521 -1.63 24.55 -22.00
CA LYS A 521 -1.49 25.78 -21.22
C LYS A 521 -2.85 26.44 -21.09
N ALA A 522 -3.23 26.80 -19.87
CA ALA A 522 -4.52 27.41 -19.58
C ALA A 522 -4.35 28.70 -18.77
N LEU A 523 -4.61 29.83 -19.43
CA LEU A 523 -4.55 31.16 -18.80
C LEU A 523 -5.86 31.55 -18.11
N GLY A 524 -7.01 31.05 -18.59
CA GLY A 524 -8.32 31.27 -17.99
C GLY A 524 -8.80 30.12 -17.11
N ARG A 525 -10.12 30.09 -16.84
CA ARG A 525 -10.82 29.07 -16.05
C ARG A 525 -11.66 28.17 -16.97
N LEU A 526 -11.99 26.96 -16.49
CA LEU A 526 -12.81 25.98 -17.20
C LEU A 526 -14.04 25.56 -16.38
N VAL A 527 -15.15 25.30 -17.06
CA VAL A 527 -16.39 24.78 -16.49
C VAL A 527 -16.79 23.52 -17.25
N VAL A 528 -16.95 22.39 -16.54
CA VAL A 528 -17.43 21.13 -17.13
C VAL A 528 -18.96 21.08 -17.00
N PRO A 529 -19.75 21.04 -18.09
CA PRO A 529 -21.20 21.00 -18.03
C PRO A 529 -21.76 19.67 -17.50
N SER A 530 -23.04 19.69 -17.13
CA SER A 530 -23.73 18.49 -16.62
C SER A 530 -23.73 17.37 -17.66
N GLY A 531 -23.44 16.14 -17.25
CA GLY A 531 -23.35 14.99 -18.15
C GLY A 531 -22.09 14.95 -19.04
N VAL A 532 -21.11 15.83 -18.83
CA VAL A 532 -19.82 15.82 -19.55
C VAL A 532 -18.71 15.23 -18.66
N GLU A 533 -17.87 14.36 -19.24
CA GLU A 533 -16.58 13.94 -18.67
C GLU A 533 -15.45 14.69 -19.38
N LEU A 534 -14.64 15.45 -18.64
CA LEU A 534 -13.36 15.99 -19.13
C LEU A 534 -12.27 14.94 -18.91
N LYS A 535 -11.74 14.36 -19.99
CA LYS A 535 -10.94 13.12 -19.95
C LYS A 535 -9.54 13.31 -20.52
N GLY A 536 -8.53 12.76 -19.86
CA GLY A 536 -7.15 12.68 -20.35
C GLY A 536 -6.73 11.27 -20.80
N ALA A 537 -5.55 11.19 -21.39
CA ALA A 537 -5.03 9.99 -22.05
C ALA A 537 -4.36 8.96 -21.11
N VAL A 538 -4.20 9.28 -19.82
CA VAL A 538 -3.63 8.35 -18.81
C VAL A 538 -4.66 8.14 -17.70
N ASP A 539 -5.63 7.28 -18.02
CA ASP A 539 -6.75 6.91 -17.15
C ASP A 539 -6.38 5.70 -16.27
N SER A 540 -5.37 5.89 -15.41
CA SER A 540 -4.83 4.87 -14.50
C SER A 540 -4.60 5.42 -13.10
N HIS A 541 -4.50 4.54 -12.09
CA HIS A 541 -4.12 4.97 -10.74
C HIS A 541 -2.63 5.38 -10.78
N THR A 542 -2.33 6.68 -10.89
CA THR A 542 -0.93 7.14 -10.97
C THR A 542 -0.73 8.61 -10.57
N VAL A 543 0.46 8.91 -10.01
CA VAL A 543 0.89 10.25 -9.59
C VAL A 543 1.25 11.18 -10.78
N PRO A 544 1.56 12.48 -10.60
CA PRO A 544 1.99 13.41 -11.67
C PRO A 544 3.29 13.04 -12.45
N THR A 545 3.36 11.91 -13.15
CA THR A 545 4.60 11.41 -13.77
C THR A 545 4.97 12.05 -15.12
N GLY A 546 4.30 13.12 -15.54
CA GLY A 546 4.63 13.90 -16.74
C GLY A 546 4.28 13.24 -18.08
N LYS A 547 3.49 12.15 -18.05
CA LYS A 547 2.89 11.49 -19.22
C LYS A 547 1.39 11.77 -19.27
N GLY A 548 0.75 11.52 -20.41
CA GLY A 548 -0.67 11.78 -20.63
C GLY A 548 -0.97 13.26 -20.86
N SER A 549 -2.11 13.70 -20.35
CA SER A 549 -2.68 15.02 -20.62
C SER A 549 -2.47 15.92 -19.40
N VAL A 550 -1.67 16.96 -19.60
CA VAL A 550 -1.28 17.90 -18.53
C VAL A 550 -1.95 19.24 -18.76
N LEU A 551 -2.78 19.70 -17.83
CA LEU A 551 -3.24 21.09 -17.78
C LEU A 551 -2.22 21.93 -16.99
N GLU A 552 -1.52 22.81 -17.71
CA GLU A 552 -0.52 23.75 -17.18
C GLU A 552 -1.26 25.06 -16.83
N THR A 553 -1.65 25.20 -15.56
CA THR A 553 -2.59 26.21 -15.05
C THR A 553 -1.89 27.49 -14.59
N TYR A 554 -2.45 28.65 -14.97
CA TYR A 554 -1.94 29.98 -14.60
C TYR A 554 -2.95 30.88 -13.87
N ALA A 555 -4.26 30.58 -13.96
CA ALA A 555 -5.31 31.44 -13.43
C ALA A 555 -5.30 31.58 -11.89
N GLY A 556 -5.60 32.79 -11.38
CA GLY A 556 -5.81 33.05 -9.95
C GLY A 556 -4.57 33.28 -9.09
N ARG A 557 -3.41 33.63 -9.68
CA ARG A 557 -2.18 33.91 -8.90
C ARG A 557 -2.38 35.09 -7.95
N GLY A 558 -2.27 34.83 -6.64
CA GLY A 558 -2.49 35.80 -5.58
C GLY A 558 -3.94 35.89 -5.08
N GLU A 559 -4.85 35.05 -5.58
CA GLU A 559 -6.29 35.08 -5.28
C GLU A 559 -6.73 33.82 -4.47
N PRO A 560 -6.29 33.60 -3.22
CA PRO A 560 -6.60 32.37 -2.45
C PRO A 560 -8.09 32.08 -2.29
N ASP A 561 -8.91 33.13 -2.19
CA ASP A 561 -10.36 33.08 -2.04
C ASP A 561 -11.09 33.46 -3.36
N GLY A 562 -10.36 33.45 -4.48
CA GLY A 562 -10.87 33.73 -5.82
C GLY A 562 -11.63 32.56 -6.45
N GLU A 563 -12.11 32.76 -7.68
CA GLU A 563 -12.77 31.68 -8.42
C GLU A 563 -11.79 30.54 -8.79
N PRO A 564 -12.26 29.28 -8.69
CA PRO A 564 -11.46 28.08 -8.96
C PRO A 564 -11.01 27.98 -10.42
N PHE A 565 -9.96 27.19 -10.69
CA PHE A 565 -9.56 26.91 -12.07
C PHE A 565 -10.57 26.05 -12.81
N LEU A 566 -11.00 24.92 -12.21
CA LEU A 566 -11.96 23.99 -12.79
C LEU A 566 -13.23 23.94 -11.93
N LYS A 567 -14.39 24.23 -12.54
CA LYS A 567 -15.70 24.14 -11.89
C LYS A 567 -16.49 22.95 -12.46
N LEU A 568 -16.83 21.99 -11.60
CA LEU A 568 -17.61 20.80 -11.95
C LEU A 568 -19.07 21.03 -11.53
N VAL A 569 -20.00 21.19 -12.48
CA VAL A 569 -21.43 21.33 -12.15
C VAL A 569 -22.06 19.97 -11.83
N SER A 570 -23.28 19.96 -11.28
CA SER A 570 -24.04 18.75 -10.94
C SER A 570 -23.98 17.67 -12.04
N GLY A 571 -23.57 16.45 -11.69
CA GLY A 571 -23.46 15.32 -12.63
C GLY A 571 -22.39 15.44 -13.72
N SER A 572 -21.41 16.33 -13.58
CA SER A 572 -20.20 16.37 -14.42
C SER A 572 -19.04 15.61 -13.78
N GLY A 573 -17.98 15.32 -14.55
CA GLY A 573 -16.78 14.72 -13.98
C GLY A 573 -15.49 15.02 -14.74
N VAL A 574 -14.37 14.66 -14.11
CA VAL A 574 -13.02 14.83 -14.65
C VAL A 574 -12.18 13.60 -14.36
N ARG A 575 -11.43 13.13 -15.37
CA ARG A 575 -10.79 11.81 -15.33
C ARG A 575 -9.44 11.74 -16.04
N GLY A 576 -8.44 11.12 -15.44
CA GLY A 576 -7.17 10.75 -16.10
C GLY A 576 -6.28 11.94 -16.51
N ILE A 577 -6.29 13.03 -15.73
CA ILE A 577 -5.62 14.30 -16.03
C ILE A 577 -4.64 14.68 -14.93
N THR A 578 -3.47 15.16 -15.33
CA THR A 578 -2.54 15.86 -14.43
C THR A 578 -2.75 17.37 -14.51
N PHE A 579 -2.90 18.04 -13.38
CA PHE A 579 -2.89 19.49 -13.26
C PHE A 579 -1.57 19.94 -12.64
N ASN A 580 -0.95 20.95 -13.22
CA ASN A 580 0.30 21.52 -12.73
C ASN A 580 0.25 23.05 -12.79
N TYR A 581 0.87 23.72 -11.82
CA TYR A 581 1.09 25.17 -11.84
C TYR A 581 2.56 25.47 -12.16
N PRO A 582 2.94 25.84 -13.40
CA PRO A 582 4.34 26.01 -13.78
C PRO A 582 5.08 27.11 -13.01
N GLU A 583 4.39 28.19 -12.68
CA GLU A 583 4.95 29.37 -12.02
C GLU A 583 5.10 29.23 -10.50
N GLN A 584 4.70 28.09 -9.93
CA GLN A 584 4.95 27.73 -8.54
C GLN A 584 6.30 27.01 -8.52
N THR A 585 7.38 27.74 -8.22
CA THR A 585 8.77 27.25 -8.35
C THR A 585 9.44 27.07 -6.98
N ALA A 586 10.31 26.07 -6.86
CA ALA A 586 10.90 25.67 -5.58
C ALA A 586 11.74 26.76 -4.88
N ASP A 587 12.31 27.70 -5.64
CA ASP A 587 13.04 28.87 -5.15
C ASP A 587 12.15 29.96 -4.53
N GLN A 588 10.82 29.88 -4.70
CA GLN A 588 9.87 30.77 -4.02
C GLN A 588 9.65 30.38 -2.56
N LEU A 589 9.99 29.14 -2.15
CA LEU A 589 9.73 28.66 -0.78
C LEU A 589 10.55 29.40 0.29
N PRO A 590 9.96 29.71 1.46
CA PRO A 590 8.60 29.38 1.90
C PRO A 590 7.51 30.35 1.39
N ASN A 591 7.86 31.41 0.67
CA ASN A 591 6.94 32.46 0.20
C ASN A 591 6.25 32.05 -1.14
N ILE A 592 5.74 30.83 -1.20
CA ILE A 592 5.04 30.30 -2.37
C ILE A 592 3.75 31.08 -2.66
N ALA A 593 3.36 31.24 -3.92
CA ALA A 593 2.18 32.04 -4.26
C ALA A 593 0.88 31.31 -3.88
N ALA A 594 -0.06 32.10 -3.35
CA ALA A 594 -1.42 31.65 -3.08
C ALA A 594 -2.22 31.57 -4.38
N TYR A 595 -3.09 30.57 -4.49
CA TYR A 595 -4.02 30.36 -5.59
C TYR A 595 -5.38 29.88 -5.04
N PRO A 596 -6.49 30.05 -5.78
CA PRO A 596 -7.79 29.49 -5.41
C PRO A 596 -7.75 27.95 -5.45
N TYR A 597 -8.87 27.31 -5.10
CA TYR A 597 -9.00 25.86 -5.28
C TYR A 597 -8.85 25.48 -6.77
N LEU A 598 -8.04 24.45 -7.04
CA LEU A 598 -7.84 23.93 -8.38
C LEU A 598 -9.15 23.36 -8.94
N ILE A 599 -9.92 22.62 -8.13
CA ILE A 599 -11.23 22.07 -8.49
C ILE A 599 -12.27 22.50 -7.45
N GLN A 600 -13.44 22.94 -7.90
CA GLN A 600 -14.63 23.14 -7.08
C GLN A 600 -15.81 22.34 -7.64
N ALA A 601 -16.50 21.62 -6.77
CA ALA A 601 -17.79 21.03 -7.09
C ALA A 601 -18.92 22.03 -6.84
N ALA A 602 -19.77 22.22 -7.86
CA ALA A 602 -20.92 23.12 -7.87
C ALA A 602 -22.24 22.32 -8.04
N GLY A 603 -22.35 21.19 -7.36
CA GLY A 603 -23.56 20.37 -7.32
C GLY A 603 -23.32 18.92 -6.89
N SER A 604 -24.40 18.15 -6.85
CA SER A 604 -24.43 16.73 -6.50
C SER A 604 -23.88 15.82 -7.61
N GLY A 605 -23.52 14.59 -7.27
CA GLY A 605 -23.20 13.51 -8.23
C GLY A 605 -21.91 13.69 -9.04
N VAL A 606 -21.12 14.73 -8.74
CA VAL A 606 -19.81 14.97 -9.37
C VAL A 606 -18.83 13.82 -9.14
N TYR A 607 -17.88 13.63 -10.06
CA TYR A 607 -16.81 12.64 -9.88
C TYR A 607 -15.43 13.13 -10.35
N ILE A 608 -14.40 12.72 -9.62
CA ILE A 608 -12.99 13.11 -9.82
C ILE A 608 -12.14 11.84 -9.68
N VAL A 609 -11.70 11.26 -10.80
CA VAL A 609 -11.09 9.91 -10.82
C VAL A 609 -9.76 9.91 -11.56
N ASN A 610 -8.71 9.26 -11.04
CA ASN A 610 -7.38 9.27 -11.67
C ASN A 610 -6.85 10.71 -11.92
N VAL A 611 -7.02 11.60 -10.94
CA VAL A 611 -6.66 13.02 -11.07
C VAL A 611 -5.44 13.34 -10.22
N ALA A 612 -4.40 13.83 -10.90
CA ALA A 612 -3.10 14.09 -10.32
C ALA A 612 -2.86 15.61 -10.19
N MET A 613 -2.53 16.09 -8.99
CA MET A 613 -2.35 17.51 -8.69
C MET A 613 -0.88 17.81 -8.38
N ARG A 614 -0.31 18.87 -8.96
CA ARG A 614 1.07 19.25 -8.69
C ARG A 614 1.26 20.77 -8.56
N ALA A 615 2.00 21.16 -7.53
CA ALA A 615 2.29 22.56 -7.18
C ALA A 615 1.04 23.46 -6.93
N ALA A 616 -0.15 22.85 -6.84
CA ALA A 616 -1.39 23.53 -6.50
C ALA A 616 -1.35 24.07 -5.07
N TYR A 617 -2.00 25.21 -4.83
CA TYR A 617 -2.06 25.79 -3.47
C TYR A 617 -3.18 25.15 -2.64
N ASN A 618 -4.40 25.21 -3.17
CA ASN A 618 -5.59 24.53 -2.66
C ASN A 618 -6.08 23.53 -3.73
N GLY A 619 -6.42 22.30 -3.32
CA GLY A 619 -6.80 21.20 -4.20
C GLY A 619 -8.29 21.19 -4.56
N ILE A 620 -9.11 20.49 -3.78
CA ILE A 620 -10.54 20.26 -4.04
C ILE A 620 -11.44 20.92 -2.97
N ASP A 621 -12.36 21.75 -3.44
CA ASP A 621 -13.50 22.28 -2.70
C ASP A 621 -14.78 21.45 -2.96
N LEU A 622 -15.24 20.76 -1.91
CA LEU A 622 -16.52 20.07 -1.82
C LEU A 622 -17.38 20.64 -0.66
N PHE A 623 -17.16 21.91 -0.27
CA PHE A 623 -17.77 22.52 0.93
C PHE A 623 -18.47 23.88 0.66
N THR A 624 -18.07 24.64 -0.36
CA THR A 624 -18.71 25.92 -0.73
C THR A 624 -20.13 25.71 -1.27
N HIS A 625 -20.37 24.54 -1.87
CA HIS A 625 -21.68 24.09 -2.31
C HIS A 625 -21.99 22.72 -1.69
N ARG A 626 -23.28 22.37 -1.58
CA ARG A 626 -23.70 21.03 -1.15
C ARG A 626 -23.48 20.03 -2.29
N THR A 627 -22.78 18.94 -1.98
CA THR A 627 -22.17 18.01 -2.95
C THR A 627 -22.61 16.55 -2.72
N ASP A 628 -23.91 16.31 -2.66
CA ASP A 628 -24.45 14.98 -2.34
C ASP A 628 -24.00 13.91 -3.35
N GLY A 629 -23.56 12.74 -2.87
CA GLY A 629 -23.12 11.64 -3.74
C GLY A 629 -21.88 11.93 -4.59
N HIS A 630 -21.05 12.90 -4.18
CA HIS A 630 -19.73 13.13 -4.79
C HIS A 630 -18.85 11.89 -4.67
N TYR A 631 -17.97 11.68 -5.65
CA TYR A 631 -17.05 10.54 -5.67
C TYR A 631 -15.65 10.93 -6.12
N LEU A 632 -14.69 10.76 -5.23
CA LEU A 632 -13.26 10.89 -5.51
C LEU A 632 -12.66 9.47 -5.49
N ASP A 633 -11.87 9.12 -6.52
CA ASP A 633 -11.10 7.87 -6.52
C ASP A 633 -9.71 8.08 -7.12
N PHE A 634 -8.68 7.72 -6.36
CA PHE A 634 -7.28 7.94 -6.73
C PHE A 634 -6.96 9.38 -7.13
N VAL A 635 -7.41 10.35 -6.31
CA VAL A 635 -6.87 11.73 -6.38
C VAL A 635 -5.53 11.77 -5.66
N THR A 636 -4.53 12.37 -6.27
CA THR A 636 -3.12 12.13 -5.91
C THR A 636 -2.21 13.34 -6.17
N GLY A 637 -1.01 13.35 -5.57
CA GLY A 637 0.07 14.27 -5.90
C GLY A 637 0.54 15.16 -4.74
N HIS A 638 0.58 16.48 -4.96
CA HIS A 638 1.06 17.48 -4.00
C HIS A 638 0.22 18.78 -4.09
N VAL A 639 -0.19 19.26 -2.92
CA VAL A 639 -0.73 20.60 -2.65
C VAL A 639 0.10 21.32 -1.58
N PHE A 640 0.10 22.65 -1.56
CA PHE A 640 0.83 23.44 -0.56
C PHE A 640 0.04 23.68 0.75
N ARG A 641 -1.28 23.95 0.68
CA ARG A 641 -2.06 24.41 1.85
C ARG A 641 -3.30 23.58 2.17
N SER A 642 -4.10 23.21 1.17
CA SER A 642 -5.30 22.39 1.40
C SER A 642 -5.43 21.29 0.34
N GLY A 643 -5.61 20.03 0.76
CA GLY A 643 -5.78 18.89 -0.15
C GLY A 643 -7.23 18.76 -0.64
N VAL A 644 -8.08 18.21 0.23
CA VAL A 644 -9.51 18.02 -0.02
C VAL A 644 -10.29 18.55 1.18
N LYS A 645 -11.32 19.36 0.94
CA LYS A 645 -12.22 19.84 1.99
C LYS A 645 -13.68 19.57 1.65
N VAL A 646 -14.38 18.89 2.55
CA VAL A 646 -15.80 18.53 2.47
C VAL A 646 -16.60 19.28 3.53
N GLY A 647 -17.87 19.63 3.24
CA GLY A 647 -18.74 20.30 4.20
C GLY A 647 -20.08 20.71 3.59
N GLY A 648 -20.67 21.79 4.10
CA GLY A 648 -21.85 22.42 3.49
C GLY A 648 -23.15 21.61 3.64
N GLY A 649 -23.15 20.56 4.47
CA GLY A 649 -24.28 19.65 4.65
C GLY A 649 -24.45 18.67 3.48
N ALA A 650 -23.36 18.25 2.85
CA ALA A 650 -23.34 17.17 1.86
C ALA A 650 -23.72 15.82 2.47
N GLN A 651 -24.29 14.92 1.66
CA GLN A 651 -24.73 13.60 2.10
C GLN A 651 -24.26 12.47 1.18
N GLY A 652 -23.83 11.34 1.75
CA GLY A 652 -23.45 10.12 1.02
C GLY A 652 -22.22 10.26 0.13
N GLY A 653 -21.24 11.06 0.54
CA GLY A 653 -19.96 11.21 -0.17
C GLY A 653 -19.10 9.95 -0.11
N LYS A 654 -18.21 9.82 -1.10
CA LYS A 654 -17.25 8.72 -1.22
C LYS A 654 -15.88 9.30 -1.61
N ILE A 655 -14.88 9.09 -0.76
CA ILE A 655 -13.50 9.51 -1.01
C ILE A 655 -12.61 8.28 -0.86
N TYR A 656 -12.20 7.70 -1.98
CA TYR A 656 -11.48 6.44 -2.07
C TYR A 656 -10.06 6.63 -2.63
N ASN A 657 -9.15 5.77 -2.17
CA ASN A 657 -7.79 5.57 -2.68
C ASN A 657 -6.93 6.85 -2.84
N LEU A 658 -7.15 7.91 -2.03
CA LEU A 658 -6.29 9.09 -2.07
C LEU A 658 -4.81 8.71 -1.91
N GLN A 659 -3.92 9.36 -2.66
CA GLN A 659 -2.48 9.09 -2.61
C GLN A 659 -1.68 10.39 -2.70
N PHE A 660 -1.62 11.15 -1.61
CA PHE A 660 -0.86 12.40 -1.57
C PHE A 660 0.52 12.21 -0.94
N ASN A 661 1.55 12.73 -1.60
CA ASN A 661 2.91 12.70 -1.08
C ASN A 661 3.71 13.88 -1.66
N PRO A 662 4.28 14.76 -0.82
CA PRO A 662 5.12 15.86 -1.24
C PRO A 662 6.29 15.48 -2.15
N ILE A 663 6.72 14.21 -2.17
CA ILE A 663 7.73 13.69 -3.11
C ILE A 663 7.42 14.02 -4.58
N ASN A 664 6.13 14.11 -4.95
CA ASN A 664 5.67 14.47 -6.30
C ASN A 664 6.07 15.90 -6.73
N TYR A 665 6.38 16.77 -5.77
CA TYR A 665 6.99 18.09 -6.02
C TYR A 665 8.44 18.15 -5.52
N ALA A 666 8.77 17.55 -4.38
CA ALA A 666 10.10 17.55 -3.78
C ALA A 666 11.16 16.81 -4.63
N ALA A 667 10.76 15.71 -5.29
CA ALA A 667 11.60 14.92 -6.20
C ALA A 667 11.13 15.00 -7.66
N GLY A 668 10.18 15.90 -7.99
CA GLY A 668 9.55 15.97 -9.32
C GLY A 668 10.48 16.25 -10.51
N ARG A 669 11.76 16.64 -10.29
CA ARG A 669 12.77 16.69 -11.37
C ARG A 669 13.29 15.31 -11.80
N GLU A 670 13.05 14.27 -11.01
CA GLU A 670 13.40 12.91 -11.39
C GLU A 670 12.53 12.43 -12.56
N SER A 671 13.11 11.64 -13.47
CA SER A 671 12.42 11.13 -14.66
C SER A 671 11.20 10.28 -14.32
N LYS A 672 11.23 9.56 -13.19
CA LYS A 672 10.09 8.79 -12.67
C LYS A 672 8.93 9.70 -12.26
N PHE A 673 9.20 10.75 -11.49
CA PHE A 673 8.21 11.76 -11.08
C PHE A 673 7.94 12.87 -12.11
N GLY A 674 8.48 12.78 -13.34
CA GLY A 674 8.04 13.56 -14.50
C GLY A 674 8.97 14.66 -15.01
N GLY A 675 10.16 14.86 -14.41
CA GLY A 675 11.16 15.79 -14.94
C GLY A 675 10.79 17.28 -14.88
N TRP A 676 9.89 17.66 -13.98
CA TRP A 676 9.26 18.98 -13.92
C TRP A 676 10.24 20.12 -13.60
N PRO A 677 10.36 21.16 -14.44
CA PRO A 677 11.38 22.19 -14.28
C PRO A 677 11.19 23.12 -13.06
N ASN A 678 9.99 23.18 -12.49
CA ASN A 678 9.69 23.97 -11.28
C ASN A 678 9.97 23.23 -9.96
N SER A 679 10.27 21.93 -9.99
CA SER A 679 10.75 21.17 -8.81
C SER A 679 12.15 21.62 -8.35
N PRO A 680 12.56 21.28 -7.11
CA PRO A 680 13.94 21.43 -6.64
C PRO A 680 14.96 20.71 -7.54
N ALA A 681 16.20 21.20 -7.56
CA ALA A 681 17.31 20.65 -8.35
C ALA A 681 18.41 19.98 -7.50
N GLY A 682 18.10 19.65 -6.25
CA GLY A 682 19.05 19.17 -5.26
C GLY A 682 18.33 18.94 -3.93
N ASP A 683 18.74 19.63 -2.87
CA ASP A 683 18.01 19.63 -1.60
C ASP A 683 16.55 20.05 -1.80
N ASN A 684 15.65 19.30 -1.18
CA ASN A 684 14.20 19.47 -1.24
C ASN A 684 13.55 19.58 0.14
N LYS A 685 14.35 19.66 1.21
CA LYS A 685 13.88 19.78 2.61
C LYS A 685 12.85 20.91 2.78
N ALA A 686 13.05 22.04 2.11
CA ALA A 686 12.13 23.19 2.15
C ALA A 686 10.68 22.87 1.71
N VAL A 687 10.47 21.86 0.87
CA VAL A 687 9.12 21.39 0.49
C VAL A 687 8.45 20.68 1.65
N TYR A 688 9.17 19.76 2.29
CA TYR A 688 8.68 19.03 3.46
C TYR A 688 8.47 19.95 4.66
N ASP A 689 9.43 20.85 4.94
CA ASP A 689 9.32 21.88 5.99
C ASP A 689 8.05 22.73 5.80
N TYR A 690 7.80 23.22 4.58
CA TYR A 690 6.60 23.98 4.27
C TYR A 690 5.32 23.16 4.50
N GLY A 691 5.29 21.90 4.04
CA GLY A 691 4.17 20.98 4.27
C GLY A 691 3.89 20.78 5.75
N TYR A 692 4.92 20.49 6.55
CA TYR A 692 4.84 20.32 8.01
C TYR A 692 4.35 21.57 8.76
N GLU A 693 4.42 22.76 8.16
CA GLU A 693 3.99 24.01 8.78
C GLU A 693 2.66 24.57 8.26
N ASN A 694 2.26 24.26 7.02
CA ASN A 694 1.18 24.97 6.32
C ASN A 694 0.08 24.07 5.70
N LEU A 695 0.30 22.77 5.54
CA LEU A 695 -0.65 21.88 4.87
C LEU A 695 -1.67 21.27 5.83
N ASP A 696 -2.96 21.44 5.50
CA ASP A 696 -4.08 20.64 5.99
C ASP A 696 -4.50 19.68 4.86
N PHE A 697 -4.29 18.37 5.01
CA PHE A 697 -4.53 17.45 3.90
C PHE A 697 -6.02 17.17 3.65
N LEU A 698 -6.72 16.50 4.57
CA LEU A 698 -8.15 16.19 4.46
C LEU A 698 -8.93 16.90 5.57
N THR A 699 -9.88 17.76 5.20
CA THR A 699 -10.74 18.47 6.17
C THR A 699 -12.20 18.09 5.97
N LEU A 700 -12.86 17.60 7.02
CA LEU A 700 -14.26 17.18 7.01
C LEU A 700 -15.08 18.07 7.95
N GLY A 701 -15.94 18.90 7.37
CA GLY A 701 -16.95 19.71 8.06
C GLY A 701 -18.30 19.00 8.16
N HIS A 702 -19.41 19.70 7.94
CA HIS A 702 -20.74 19.11 8.03
C HIS A 702 -21.01 18.21 6.81
N VAL A 703 -20.90 16.89 7.01
CA VAL A 703 -21.23 15.85 6.04
C VAL A 703 -21.87 14.66 6.76
N GLU A 704 -22.90 14.04 6.17
CA GLU A 704 -23.58 12.86 6.71
C GLU A 704 -23.41 11.63 5.80
N GLY A 705 -22.87 10.54 6.33
CA GLY A 705 -22.71 9.27 5.61
C GLY A 705 -21.50 9.23 4.67
N GLU A 706 -20.42 9.95 5.01
CA GLU A 706 -19.16 9.94 4.25
C GLU A 706 -18.48 8.56 4.32
N LEU A 707 -17.92 8.09 3.19
CA LEU A 707 -17.17 6.83 3.14
C LEU A 707 -15.71 7.08 2.73
N LEU A 708 -14.79 6.90 3.69
CA LEU A 708 -13.36 6.93 3.45
C LEU A 708 -12.82 5.50 3.27
N TYR A 709 -12.09 5.25 2.17
CA TYR A 709 -11.51 3.92 1.88
C TYR A 709 -10.09 4.03 1.34
N ASN A 710 -9.11 3.38 1.99
CA ASN A 710 -7.70 3.28 1.53
C ASN A 710 -7.05 4.62 1.19
N ASN A 711 -7.40 5.67 1.92
CA ASN A 711 -6.88 7.02 1.74
C ASN A 711 -5.53 7.17 2.43
N PHE A 712 -4.53 7.61 1.68
CA PHE A 712 -3.16 7.82 2.14
C PHE A 712 -2.69 9.26 1.90
N HIS A 713 -1.95 9.77 2.88
CA HIS A 713 -1.19 11.01 2.75
C HIS A 713 0.11 10.99 3.55
N TYR A 714 1.18 11.59 2.99
CA TYR A 714 2.46 11.83 3.67
C TYR A 714 2.70 13.31 3.96
N GLY A 715 3.06 13.65 5.20
CA GLY A 715 3.83 14.85 5.53
C GLY A 715 3.09 16.18 5.39
N SER A 716 2.37 16.56 6.45
CA SER A 716 1.64 17.83 6.56
C SER A 716 1.68 18.40 7.97
N ALA A 717 1.17 19.62 8.17
CA ALA A 717 0.91 20.18 9.50
C ALA A 717 -0.23 19.42 10.19
N ARG A 718 -1.33 19.18 9.45
CA ARG A 718 -2.44 18.32 9.87
C ARG A 718 -2.79 17.30 8.78
N GLY A 719 -2.95 16.04 9.18
CA GLY A 719 -3.32 14.94 8.28
C GLY A 719 -4.81 14.95 7.96
N VAL A 720 -5.63 14.50 8.91
CA VAL A 720 -7.10 14.63 8.84
C VAL A 720 -7.59 15.56 9.94
N VAL A 721 -8.45 16.52 9.57
CA VAL A 721 -9.08 17.48 10.48
C VAL A 721 -10.60 17.33 10.42
N LEU A 722 -11.22 16.95 11.53
CA LEU A 722 -12.66 16.83 11.66
C LEU A 722 -13.17 18.07 12.42
N ILE A 723 -13.92 18.94 11.74
CA ILE A 723 -14.30 20.27 12.26
C ILE A 723 -15.78 20.37 12.62
N GLY A 724 -16.08 21.23 13.59
CA GLY A 724 -17.44 21.68 13.83
C GLY A 724 -17.84 22.73 12.78
N GLU A 725 -18.97 22.53 12.12
CA GLU A 725 -19.49 23.43 11.09
C GLU A 725 -20.99 23.65 11.33
N ASN A 726 -21.42 24.91 11.48
CA ASN A 726 -22.84 25.28 11.68
C ASN A 726 -23.54 24.55 12.85
N GLY A 727 -22.78 24.14 13.88
CA GLY A 727 -23.30 23.37 15.03
C GLY A 727 -23.44 21.86 14.78
N GLN A 728 -23.02 21.38 13.61
CA GLN A 728 -22.89 19.97 13.24
C GLN A 728 -21.41 19.60 13.07
N GLY A 729 -21.12 18.40 12.61
CA GLY A 729 -19.79 17.92 12.24
C GLY A 729 -19.88 16.69 11.33
N PRO A 730 -18.75 16.10 10.93
CA PRO A 730 -18.71 15.00 9.98
C PRO A 730 -19.21 13.69 10.59
N SER A 731 -19.90 12.86 9.80
CA SER A 731 -20.26 11.50 10.17
C SER A 731 -20.26 10.55 8.98
N GLY A 732 -19.98 9.27 9.23
CA GLY A 732 -19.68 8.32 8.16
C GLY A 732 -18.97 7.06 8.66
N LEU A 733 -18.14 6.44 7.81
CA LEU A 733 -17.26 5.33 8.14
C LEU A 733 -15.89 5.52 7.46
N SER A 734 -14.83 5.00 8.08
CA SER A 734 -13.49 4.97 7.48
C SER A 734 -12.87 3.58 7.56
N LEU A 735 -12.26 3.11 6.47
CA LEU A 735 -11.46 1.89 6.40
C LEU A 735 -10.11 2.18 5.73
N GLY A 736 -9.01 1.73 6.34
CA GLY A 736 -7.68 1.85 5.71
C GLY A 736 -7.15 3.29 5.63
N LEU A 737 -7.48 4.14 6.60
CA LEU A 737 -6.92 5.49 6.63
C LEU A 737 -5.43 5.44 7.01
N GLY A 738 -4.56 5.87 6.09
CA GLY A 738 -3.13 6.02 6.29
C GLY A 738 -2.74 7.50 6.37
N VAL A 739 -2.06 7.88 7.45
CA VAL A 739 -1.49 9.23 7.61
C VAL A 739 -0.03 9.09 8.02
N ASP A 740 0.88 9.24 7.06
CA ASP A 740 2.31 9.26 7.32
C ASP A 740 2.81 10.68 7.64
N GLY A 741 3.86 10.76 8.47
CA GLY A 741 4.76 11.90 8.55
C GLY A 741 4.18 13.23 9.02
N ALA A 742 2.91 13.32 9.43
CA ALA A 742 2.30 14.58 9.82
C ALA A 742 2.90 15.14 11.13
N GLN A 743 2.77 16.45 11.37
CA GLN A 743 2.93 16.97 12.73
C GLN A 743 1.75 16.51 13.60
N LYS A 744 0.51 16.72 13.14
CA LYS A 744 -0.69 16.22 13.82
C LYS A 744 -1.46 15.30 12.87
N ALA A 745 -1.36 13.99 13.06
CA ALA A 745 -1.93 13.05 12.09
C ALA A 745 -3.47 13.10 12.06
N MET A 746 -4.12 13.03 13.23
CA MET A 746 -5.57 13.16 13.39
C MET A 746 -5.90 14.33 14.34
N VAL A 747 -6.78 15.23 13.92
CA VAL A 747 -7.22 16.39 14.72
C VAL A 747 -8.74 16.44 14.79
N PHE A 748 -9.28 16.40 15.99
CA PHE A 748 -10.71 16.41 16.27
C PHE A 748 -11.12 17.73 16.93
N GLU A 749 -11.73 18.62 16.14
CA GLU A 749 -12.35 19.87 16.59
C GLU A 749 -13.88 19.72 16.74
N GLY A 750 -14.50 18.85 15.93
CA GLY A 750 -15.91 18.46 15.99
C GLY A 750 -16.18 17.09 15.35
N ILE A 751 -17.33 16.49 15.66
CA ILE A 751 -17.83 15.25 15.07
C ILE A 751 -19.36 15.31 15.01
N GLY A 752 -19.97 14.71 13.98
CA GLY A 752 -21.43 14.61 13.86
C GLY A 752 -22.02 13.59 14.83
N LYS A 753 -23.31 13.76 15.16
CA LYS A 753 -24.07 12.94 16.13
C LYS A 753 -24.02 11.41 15.88
N ASN A 754 -23.80 10.99 14.64
CA ASN A 754 -23.76 9.58 14.23
C ASN A 754 -22.34 8.97 14.34
N GLY A 755 -21.31 9.77 14.63
CA GLY A 755 -19.91 9.36 14.68
C GLY A 755 -19.26 9.14 13.31
N LEU A 756 -17.95 8.93 13.32
CA LEU A 756 -17.15 8.47 12.18
C LEU A 756 -16.07 7.52 12.74
N PRO A 757 -16.35 6.22 12.90
CA PRO A 757 -15.37 5.26 13.39
C PRO A 757 -14.34 4.91 12.32
N PHE A 758 -13.10 4.70 12.77
CA PHE A 758 -11.95 4.41 11.92
C PHE A 758 -11.53 2.95 12.06
N ILE A 759 -11.57 2.19 10.97
CA ILE A 759 -11.22 0.77 10.92
C ILE A 759 -9.85 0.61 10.24
N ASN A 760 -8.98 -0.25 10.78
CA ASN A 760 -7.67 -0.60 10.22
C ASN A 760 -6.82 0.63 9.83
N SER A 761 -6.60 1.56 10.76
CA SER A 761 -5.89 2.83 10.46
C SER A 761 -4.41 2.78 10.81
N GLN A 762 -3.58 3.49 10.04
CA GLN A 762 -2.12 3.57 10.23
C GLN A 762 -1.74 5.04 10.40
N ILE A 763 -1.45 5.44 11.64
CA ILE A 763 -1.41 6.85 12.06
C ILE A 763 -0.03 7.20 12.62
N VAL A 764 0.65 8.15 11.97
CA VAL A 764 2.09 8.38 12.16
C VAL A 764 2.40 9.86 12.28
N SER A 765 3.32 10.19 13.18
CA SER A 765 3.88 11.54 13.29
C SER A 765 5.37 11.49 13.56
N ILE A 766 6.14 12.21 12.77
CA ILE A 766 7.60 12.08 12.71
C ILE A 766 8.33 13.38 13.03
N GLY A 767 9.63 13.26 13.31
CA GLY A 767 10.55 14.38 13.53
C GLY A 767 10.71 14.82 14.98
N GLY A 768 9.94 14.27 15.93
CA GLY A 768 10.13 14.49 17.38
C GLY A 768 9.91 15.91 17.91
N GLY A 769 9.59 16.88 17.05
CA GLY A 769 9.33 18.27 17.43
C GLY A 769 8.14 18.42 18.38
N GLU A 770 8.12 19.45 19.22
CA GLU A 770 7.19 19.53 20.36
C GLU A 770 5.69 19.52 19.99
N LYS A 771 5.35 19.87 18.75
CA LYS A 771 4.00 19.87 18.17
C LYS A 771 3.49 18.47 17.77
N THR A 772 4.36 17.45 17.70
CA THR A 772 4.05 16.17 17.03
C THR A 772 3.11 15.26 17.85
N ARG A 773 1.97 14.84 17.27
CA ARG A 773 0.91 14.02 17.89
C ARG A 773 0.26 13.08 16.86
N TYR A 774 0.00 11.83 17.22
CA TYR A 774 -0.86 10.95 16.41
C TYR A 774 -2.32 11.42 16.43
N VAL A 775 -2.83 11.76 17.63
CA VAL A 775 -4.21 12.24 17.81
C VAL A 775 -4.22 13.47 18.72
N GLU A 776 -4.94 14.50 18.31
CA GLU A 776 -5.24 15.68 19.10
C GLU A 776 -6.77 15.91 19.16
N THR A 777 -7.32 16.20 20.35
CA THR A 777 -8.70 16.70 20.49
C THR A 777 -8.71 18.13 21.04
N SER A 778 -9.56 19.00 20.48
CA SER A 778 -9.70 20.38 20.94
C SER A 778 -10.45 20.46 22.28
N ALA A 779 -10.34 21.58 22.99
CA ALA A 779 -11.09 21.81 24.23
C ALA A 779 -12.61 21.98 24.01
N SER A 780 -13.05 22.23 22.77
CA SER A 780 -14.46 22.27 22.38
C SER A 780 -14.99 20.92 21.87
N PHE A 781 -14.12 19.93 21.67
CA PHE A 781 -14.54 18.58 21.28
C PHE A 781 -15.32 17.94 22.43
N ALA A 782 -16.55 17.47 22.14
CA ALA A 782 -17.47 16.90 23.13
C ALA A 782 -18.00 15.51 22.75
N GLY A 783 -17.56 14.96 21.61
CA GLY A 783 -17.96 13.63 21.14
C GLY A 783 -16.94 12.53 21.51
N GLU A 784 -17.10 11.37 20.87
CA GLU A 784 -16.13 10.28 20.91
C GLU A 784 -15.43 10.14 19.55
N ALA A 785 -14.12 9.91 19.57
CA ALA A 785 -13.33 9.44 18.44
C ALA A 785 -12.99 7.96 18.69
N VAL A 786 -13.30 7.07 17.73
CA VAL A 786 -13.17 5.61 17.90
C VAL A 786 -12.32 4.99 16.81
N PHE A 787 -11.30 4.22 17.21
CA PHE A 787 -10.46 3.42 16.33
C PHE A 787 -10.66 1.92 16.63
N TYR A 788 -10.84 1.13 15.56
CA TYR A 788 -11.08 -0.31 15.56
C TYR A 788 -10.00 -1.02 14.72
N SER A 789 -9.02 -1.65 15.36
CA SER A 789 -7.74 -2.01 14.73
C SER A 789 -6.99 -0.77 14.21
N ALA A 790 -5.91 -0.41 14.89
CA ALA A 790 -5.06 0.69 14.45
C ALA A 790 -3.60 0.48 14.86
N ASP A 791 -2.67 0.81 13.98
CA ASP A 791 -1.22 0.82 14.23
C ASP A 791 -0.72 2.26 14.34
N PHE A 792 0.02 2.56 15.41
CA PHE A 792 0.54 3.88 15.76
C PHE A 792 2.06 3.83 15.90
N TRP A 793 2.80 4.43 14.98
CA TRP A 793 4.26 4.37 14.95
C TRP A 793 4.88 5.70 14.49
N GLY A 794 6.21 5.76 14.38
CA GLY A 794 6.96 6.99 14.10
C GLY A 794 7.72 7.47 15.34
N ASN A 795 7.78 8.79 15.60
CA ASN A 795 8.45 9.33 16.79
C ASN A 795 7.90 10.68 17.29
N PRO A 796 6.64 10.76 17.76
CA PRO A 796 6.06 11.99 18.25
C PRO A 796 6.58 12.40 19.63
N ALA A 797 6.38 13.67 20.00
CA ALA A 797 6.70 14.17 21.33
C ALA A 797 5.74 13.60 22.40
N TYR A 798 4.44 13.56 22.11
CA TYR A 798 3.44 12.76 22.82
C TYR A 798 2.62 12.00 21.78
N ALA A 799 2.23 10.75 22.03
CA ALA A 799 1.37 10.03 21.09
C ALA A 799 -0.02 10.71 20.97
N LEU A 800 -0.60 11.15 22.09
CA LEU A 800 -1.95 11.71 22.18
C LEU A 800 -1.96 13.03 22.98
N GLU A 801 -2.78 14.01 22.58
CA GLU A 801 -3.08 15.20 23.40
C GLU A 801 -4.59 15.48 23.41
N LEU A 802 -5.26 15.25 24.55
CA LEU A 802 -6.72 15.20 24.64
C LEU A 802 -7.25 16.36 25.51
N ALA A 803 -7.68 17.45 24.87
CA ALA A 803 -8.24 18.60 25.57
C ALA A 803 -9.77 18.53 25.78
N GLY A 804 -10.47 17.68 25.02
CA GLY A 804 -11.92 17.45 25.15
C GLY A 804 -12.36 16.06 24.69
N GLY A 805 -13.62 15.73 24.96
CA GLY A 805 -14.29 14.49 24.53
C GLY A 805 -13.63 13.20 25.01
N THR A 806 -13.90 12.11 24.29
CA THR A 806 -13.32 10.78 24.53
C THR A 806 -12.57 10.29 23.31
N LEU A 807 -11.41 9.67 23.51
CA LEU A 807 -10.74 8.84 22.51
C LEU A 807 -10.78 7.38 22.95
N ALA A 808 -11.36 6.50 22.14
CA ALA A 808 -11.37 5.07 22.36
C ALA A 808 -10.52 4.33 21.32
N LEU A 809 -9.53 3.59 21.82
CA LEU A 809 -8.67 2.71 21.02
C LEU A 809 -9.06 1.26 21.34
N ARG A 810 -9.73 0.60 20.39
CA ARG A 810 -10.36 -0.73 20.56
C ARG A 810 -9.64 -1.72 19.64
N LEU A 811 -8.82 -2.60 20.22
CA LEU A 811 -7.74 -3.32 19.54
C LEU A 811 -6.81 -2.34 18.81
N ALA A 812 -5.69 -1.98 19.43
CA ALA A 812 -4.73 -1.06 18.82
C ALA A 812 -3.31 -1.44 19.23
N HIS A 813 -2.31 -1.10 18.41
CA HIS A 813 -0.91 -1.28 18.74
C HIS A 813 -0.18 0.05 18.53
N ALA A 814 0.70 0.40 19.47
CA ALA A 814 1.52 1.60 19.40
C ALA A 814 2.99 1.23 19.58
N GLY A 815 3.68 0.94 18.47
CA GLY A 815 5.09 0.56 18.46
C GLY A 815 5.98 1.62 19.14
N ASN A 816 5.66 2.91 18.93
CA ASN A 816 6.28 4.02 19.65
C ASN A 816 5.23 4.81 20.45
N ALA A 817 5.39 4.83 21.78
CA ALA A 817 4.51 5.50 22.72
C ALA A 817 4.91 6.96 23.05
N GLY A 818 5.72 7.60 22.21
CA GLY A 818 6.07 9.02 22.30
C GLY A 818 7.25 9.36 23.23
N GLN A 819 8.02 10.39 22.87
CA GLN A 819 9.30 10.72 23.52
C GLN A 819 9.16 11.30 24.94
N LYS A 820 8.06 12.01 25.22
CA LYS A 820 7.76 12.61 26.53
C LYS A 820 6.76 11.76 27.35
N GLY A 821 5.86 11.05 26.68
CA GLY A 821 4.86 10.16 27.26
C GLY A 821 3.80 9.76 26.22
N PHE A 822 2.92 8.83 26.56
CA PHE A 822 1.87 8.37 25.65
C PHE A 822 0.79 9.44 25.48
N SER A 823 0.09 9.83 26.55
CA SER A 823 -0.97 10.83 26.47
C SER A 823 -0.78 12.02 27.40
N LEU A 824 -1.20 13.18 26.92
CA LEU A 824 -1.31 14.42 27.67
C LEU A 824 -2.78 14.83 27.75
N LEU A 825 -3.40 14.60 28.90
CA LEU A 825 -4.81 14.87 29.13
C LEU A 825 -4.96 16.28 29.72
N ARG A 826 -5.76 17.14 29.06
CA ARG A 826 -6.09 18.50 29.53
C ARG A 826 -7.57 18.68 29.87
N GLY A 827 -8.41 17.78 29.38
CA GLY A 827 -9.85 17.80 29.63
C GLY A 827 -10.53 16.50 29.23
N GLY A 828 -10.12 15.90 28.12
CA GLY A 828 -10.68 14.66 27.58
C GLY A 828 -10.30 13.38 28.33
N THR A 829 -10.93 12.29 27.88
CA THR A 829 -10.85 10.93 28.44
C THR A 829 -10.18 9.98 27.45
N LEU A 830 -9.36 9.06 27.96
CA LEU A 830 -8.70 8.01 27.18
C LEU A 830 -9.24 6.63 27.58
N LEU A 831 -9.82 5.91 26.62
CA LEU A 831 -10.27 4.53 26.76
C LEU A 831 -9.34 3.61 25.94
N LEU A 832 -8.64 2.70 26.62
CA LEU A 832 -7.83 1.64 26.01
C LEU A 832 -8.55 0.30 26.23
N ASP A 833 -9.05 -0.31 25.16
CA ASP A 833 -9.71 -1.62 25.20
C ASP A 833 -8.91 -2.60 24.32
N GLN A 834 -8.12 -3.46 24.97
CA GLN A 834 -7.20 -4.39 24.31
C GLN A 834 -6.11 -3.70 23.45
N ALA A 835 -5.56 -2.60 23.95
CA ALA A 835 -4.43 -1.91 23.31
C ALA A 835 -3.08 -2.53 23.70
N SER A 836 -2.09 -2.49 22.81
CA SER A 836 -0.69 -2.83 23.07
C SER A 836 0.18 -1.59 22.89
N ILE A 837 0.55 -0.94 23.99
CA ILE A 837 1.31 0.30 24.00
C ILE A 837 2.76 -0.01 24.32
N GLY A 838 3.69 0.39 23.44
CA GLY A 838 5.13 0.30 23.67
C GLY A 838 5.57 1.02 24.95
N SER A 839 6.76 0.70 25.47
CA SER A 839 7.20 1.23 26.76
C SER A 839 7.27 2.75 26.77
N THR A 840 6.63 3.35 27.77
CA THR A 840 6.43 4.81 27.88
C THR A 840 6.88 5.35 29.22
N ARG A 841 7.28 6.63 29.24
CA ARG A 841 7.68 7.34 30.47
C ARG A 841 6.48 7.64 31.37
N ALA A 842 5.33 7.93 30.76
CA ALA A 842 4.07 8.26 31.41
C ALA A 842 2.92 7.86 30.49
N LEU A 843 1.97 7.04 30.98
CA LEU A 843 0.80 6.64 30.18
C LEU A 843 -0.22 7.79 30.06
N VAL A 844 -0.46 8.46 31.18
CA VAL A 844 -1.16 9.75 31.33
C VAL A 844 -0.34 10.65 32.26
N ASN A 845 -0.61 11.96 32.28
CA ASN A 845 -0.15 12.82 33.36
C ASN A 845 -0.85 12.47 34.69
N ALA A 846 -0.09 12.46 35.79
CA ALA A 846 -0.48 11.83 37.05
C ALA A 846 -1.71 12.47 37.73
N ASP A 847 -1.93 13.76 37.53
CA ASP A 847 -3.11 14.52 37.98
C ASP A 847 -4.41 14.15 37.24
N ARG A 848 -4.30 13.41 36.13
CA ARG A 848 -5.41 13.01 35.25
C ARG A 848 -5.67 11.50 35.19
N ALA A 849 -5.14 10.73 36.15
CA ALA A 849 -5.45 9.30 36.28
C ALA A 849 -6.97 8.99 36.20
N PRO A 850 -7.90 9.78 36.82
CA PRO A 850 -9.34 9.49 36.73
C PRO A 850 -9.95 9.59 35.32
N SER A 851 -9.22 10.13 34.35
CA SER A 851 -9.61 10.20 32.93
C SER A 851 -9.03 9.04 32.09
N LEU A 852 -8.40 8.05 32.73
CA LEU A 852 -7.90 6.83 32.09
C LEU A 852 -8.81 5.63 32.39
N PHE A 853 -9.28 4.98 31.33
CA PHE A 853 -10.03 3.72 31.39
C PHE A 853 -9.29 2.68 30.57
N ALA A 854 -8.45 1.88 31.20
CA ALA A 854 -7.62 0.88 30.52
C ALA A 854 -8.03 -0.53 30.92
N ARG A 855 -8.37 -1.36 29.93
CA ARG A 855 -8.71 -2.77 30.14
C ARG A 855 -8.15 -3.71 29.08
N ALA A 856 -7.93 -4.96 29.46
CA ALA A 856 -7.41 -6.03 28.60
C ALA A 856 -6.11 -5.68 27.83
N SER A 857 -5.35 -4.68 28.30
CA SER A 857 -4.30 -4.01 27.53
C SER A 857 -2.89 -4.39 27.99
N ILE A 858 -1.93 -4.34 27.07
CA ILE A 858 -0.50 -4.52 27.33
C ILE A 858 0.14 -3.13 27.34
N THR A 859 0.45 -2.59 28.52
CA THR A 859 1.03 -1.24 28.68
C THR A 859 1.76 -1.10 30.02
N ASP A 860 2.80 -0.27 30.05
CA ASP A 860 3.49 0.07 31.29
C ASP A 860 2.76 1.18 32.06
N MET A 861 2.99 1.23 33.38
CA MET A 861 2.26 2.12 34.30
C MET A 861 2.75 3.58 34.27
N GLY A 862 3.97 3.84 33.78
CA GLY A 862 4.50 5.19 33.59
C GLY A 862 4.47 6.11 34.83
N GLY A 863 4.66 5.56 36.03
CA GLY A 863 4.61 6.33 37.29
C GLY A 863 3.21 6.79 37.74
N VAL A 864 2.15 6.40 37.04
CA VAL A 864 0.76 6.75 37.38
C VAL A 864 0.26 5.90 38.55
N ASN A 865 -0.44 6.51 39.51
CA ASN A 865 -1.12 5.78 40.58
C ASN A 865 -2.42 5.14 40.05
N LEU A 866 -2.33 3.88 39.64
CA LEU A 866 -3.44 3.13 39.06
C LEU A 866 -4.68 2.99 39.97
N ARG A 867 -4.54 3.17 41.28
CA ARG A 867 -5.70 3.22 42.22
C ARG A 867 -6.57 4.47 42.04
N GLN A 868 -6.12 5.43 41.24
CA GLN A 868 -6.83 6.65 40.85
C GLN A 868 -7.24 6.61 39.37
N ALA A 869 -7.05 5.49 38.66
CA ALA A 869 -7.58 5.31 37.31
C ALA A 869 -9.13 5.27 37.34
N GLY A 870 -9.78 5.71 36.26
CA GLY A 870 -11.21 5.50 36.04
C GLY A 870 -11.54 4.01 35.87
N GLU A 871 -10.69 3.30 35.13
CA GLU A 871 -10.64 1.83 35.12
C GLU A 871 -9.19 1.34 34.92
N TRP A 872 -8.81 0.27 35.62
CA TRP A 872 -7.61 -0.53 35.35
C TRP A 872 -7.89 -2.03 35.56
N LYS A 873 -8.60 -2.67 34.62
CA LYS A 873 -8.98 -4.09 34.71
C LYS A 873 -8.16 -4.97 33.75
N HIS A 874 -7.47 -5.98 34.26
CA HIS A 874 -6.76 -7.00 33.44
C HIS A 874 -5.69 -6.43 32.47
N ASN A 875 -4.76 -5.62 32.97
CA ASN A 875 -3.66 -5.11 32.14
C ASN A 875 -2.33 -5.79 32.49
N LEU A 876 -1.47 -6.00 31.50
CA LEU A 876 -0.13 -6.56 31.63
C LEU A 876 0.94 -5.52 31.26
N GLY A 877 2.09 -5.54 31.93
CA GLY A 877 3.25 -4.70 31.55
C GLY A 877 3.94 -5.18 30.27
N ASN A 878 4.73 -4.32 29.63
CA ASN A 878 5.61 -4.72 28.53
C ASN A 878 6.72 -5.67 29.01
N ILE A 879 7.19 -5.47 30.24
CA ILE A 879 8.10 -6.41 30.92
C ILE A 879 7.36 -7.72 31.19
N VAL A 880 7.95 -8.84 30.77
CA VAL A 880 7.49 -10.19 31.11
C VAL A 880 8.01 -10.55 32.49
N ILE A 881 7.11 -10.90 33.41
CA ILE A 881 7.42 -11.21 34.81
C ILE A 881 7.10 -12.69 35.05
N ALA A 882 8.00 -13.41 35.73
CA ALA A 882 7.79 -14.79 36.12
C ALA A 882 6.59 -14.94 37.08
N ALA A 883 5.79 -15.99 36.89
CA ALA A 883 4.75 -16.35 37.85
C ALA A 883 5.40 -16.83 39.16
N PRO A 884 4.82 -16.53 40.34
CA PRO A 884 5.28 -17.10 41.58
C PRO A 884 5.12 -18.63 41.53
N SER A 885 6.16 -19.36 41.92
CA SER A 885 6.14 -20.83 41.93
C SER A 885 5.01 -21.33 42.84
N LYS A 886 4.08 -22.11 42.28
CA LYS A 886 3.11 -22.86 43.09
C LYS A 886 3.86 -23.68 44.15
N PRO A 887 3.48 -23.62 45.44
CA PRO A 887 4.02 -24.55 46.43
C PRO A 887 3.74 -25.99 45.98
N ALA A 888 4.72 -26.89 46.14
CA ALA A 888 4.50 -28.30 45.90
C ALA A 888 3.45 -28.82 46.91
N GLU A 889 2.40 -29.48 46.42
CA GLU A 889 1.41 -30.11 47.30
C GLU A 889 2.04 -31.28 48.04
N ALA A 890 2.40 -31.05 49.31
CA ALA A 890 2.93 -32.08 50.19
C ALA A 890 1.80 -33.07 50.54
N SER A 891 1.75 -34.19 49.81
CA SER A 891 0.73 -35.23 49.98
C SER A 891 0.79 -35.86 51.38
N ALA A 892 -0.09 -35.41 52.26
CA ALA A 892 -0.17 -35.91 53.63
C ALA A 892 -0.93 -37.25 53.70
N SER A 893 -0.18 -38.36 53.73
CA SER A 893 -0.69 -39.71 54.04
C SER A 893 0.10 -40.32 55.19
N ALA A 894 -0.58 -40.72 56.26
CA ALA A 894 0.08 -41.11 57.51
C ALA A 894 0.21 -42.63 57.71
N SER A 895 1.47 -43.08 57.89
CA SER A 895 1.86 -44.31 58.62
C SER A 895 1.51 -45.68 58.00
N PRO A 896 2.14 -46.80 58.43
CA PRO A 896 3.17 -46.95 59.46
C PRO A 896 4.50 -47.59 58.99
N SER A 897 5.57 -47.38 59.77
CA SER A 897 6.83 -48.15 59.71
C SER A 897 6.69 -49.51 60.45
N PRO A 898 7.56 -50.52 60.22
CA PRO A 898 8.88 -50.51 60.91
C PRO A 898 10.08 -51.26 60.25
N SER A 899 11.26 -51.03 60.84
CA SER A 899 12.44 -51.94 60.97
C SER A 899 13.52 -52.05 59.87
N GLY A 900 14.78 -51.81 60.30
CA GLY A 900 16.05 -52.20 59.67
C GLY A 900 16.60 -51.31 58.55
N THR A 901 17.90 -50.96 58.47
CA THR A 901 19.04 -51.15 59.40
C THR A 901 20.16 -50.09 59.11
N SER A 902 21.15 -50.02 60.01
CA SER A 902 22.50 -49.44 59.95
C SER A 902 23.23 -49.38 58.58
N GLU A 903 24.25 -48.53 58.30
CA GLU A 903 25.07 -47.61 59.13
C GLU A 903 25.94 -46.58 58.34
N VAL A 904 26.31 -45.46 59.00
CA VAL A 904 27.63 -44.74 59.01
C VAL A 904 28.32 -44.23 57.70
N ALA A 905 28.22 -42.90 57.51
CA ALA A 905 29.33 -41.92 57.41
C ALA A 905 30.23 -41.86 56.12
N PRO A 906 31.27 -40.97 56.05
CA PRO A 906 31.04 -39.53 55.86
C PRO A 906 32.00 -38.79 54.87
N ALA A 907 31.68 -37.52 54.62
CA ALA A 907 32.58 -36.37 54.37
C ALA A 907 33.59 -36.39 53.20
N ALA A 908 33.59 -35.29 52.44
CA ALA A 908 34.69 -34.89 51.56
C ALA A 908 35.32 -33.58 52.04
N SER A 909 36.65 -33.47 51.97
CA SER A 909 37.43 -32.25 52.20
C SER A 909 38.78 -32.36 51.48
N GLY A 910 39.42 -31.22 51.21
CA GLY A 910 40.79 -31.17 50.65
C GLY A 910 40.90 -30.61 49.23
N ASP A 911 40.86 -29.28 49.12
CA ASP A 911 41.72 -28.57 48.17
C ASP A 911 43.16 -28.53 48.74
N PRO A 912 44.21 -28.57 47.91
CA PRO A 912 44.92 -27.30 47.69
C PRO A 912 45.49 -27.10 46.28
N ALA A 913 45.43 -25.85 45.80
CA ALA A 913 46.02 -25.40 44.55
C ALA A 913 47.57 -25.30 44.54
N ALA A 914 48.18 -25.35 43.35
CA ALA A 914 49.56 -24.97 43.09
C ALA A 914 49.75 -24.29 41.72
N ARG A 915 50.68 -23.31 41.69
CA ARG A 915 51.26 -22.56 40.55
C ARG A 915 52.47 -23.30 39.96
N GLU A 916 53.15 -22.97 38.86
CA GLU A 916 53.06 -22.13 37.62
C GLU A 916 54.15 -22.75 36.66
N GLU A 917 54.54 -22.35 35.43
CA GLU A 917 54.40 -21.16 34.57
C GLU A 917 54.64 -21.59 33.08
N GLY A 918 54.60 -20.67 32.10
CA GLY A 918 55.16 -20.83 30.74
C GLY A 918 54.20 -21.38 29.66
N GLY A 919 54.30 -20.95 28.37
CA GLY A 919 55.08 -19.83 27.84
C GLY A 919 55.05 -19.64 26.30
N ASN A 920 54.72 -18.41 25.87
CA ASN A 920 55.21 -17.69 24.67
C ASN A 920 54.66 -17.92 23.22
N ALA A 921 54.22 -16.80 22.61
CA ALA A 921 54.43 -16.30 21.23
C ALA A 921 53.57 -16.71 19.98
N GLY A 922 52.91 -15.68 19.39
CA GLY A 922 52.59 -15.53 17.95
C GLY A 922 51.19 -15.96 17.47
N GLY A 923 50.50 -15.30 16.53
CA GLY A 923 50.75 -14.02 15.83
C GLY A 923 49.78 -13.78 14.64
N ALA A 924 49.41 -12.52 14.34
CA ALA A 924 48.37 -12.08 13.36
C ALA A 924 46.90 -12.46 13.74
N TRP A 925 45.86 -11.70 13.38
CA TRP A 925 45.69 -10.69 12.34
C TRP A 925 45.06 -9.36 12.84
N ILE A 926 45.82 -8.26 12.87
CA ILE A 926 45.28 -6.88 12.82
C ILE A 926 46.21 -6.03 11.93
N ALA A 927 45.93 -5.99 10.62
CA ALA A 927 46.72 -5.19 9.66
C ALA A 927 45.93 -4.68 8.43
N ALA A 928 44.89 -5.41 7.99
CA ALA A 928 44.19 -5.10 6.73
C ALA A 928 43.38 -3.78 6.74
N ILE A 929 42.77 -3.43 7.89
CA ILE A 929 41.74 -2.37 7.96
C ILE A 929 42.35 -0.96 7.95
N VAL A 930 43.58 -0.78 8.45
CA VAL A 930 44.22 0.56 8.54
C VAL A 930 44.73 1.04 7.18
N VAL A 931 45.20 0.14 6.31
CA VAL A 931 45.82 0.48 5.01
C VAL A 931 44.78 0.95 3.99
N ALA A 932 43.60 0.31 3.94
CA ALA A 932 42.53 0.67 3.01
C ALA A 932 42.02 2.11 3.22
N THR A 933 41.81 2.49 4.48
CA THR A 933 41.29 3.82 4.86
C THR A 933 42.26 4.95 4.50
N ALA A 934 43.57 4.72 4.66
CA ALA A 934 44.61 5.69 4.25
C ALA A 934 44.65 5.88 2.72
N ALA A 935 44.50 4.81 1.94
CA ALA A 935 44.50 4.87 0.48
C ALA A 935 43.31 5.67 -0.08
N ALA A 936 42.11 5.46 0.47
CA ALA A 936 40.91 6.20 0.06
C ALA A 936 41.04 7.72 0.27
N ILE A 937 41.54 8.14 1.44
CA ILE A 937 41.80 9.55 1.76
C ILE A 937 42.85 10.15 0.81
N GLY A 938 43.91 9.40 0.48
CA GLY A 938 44.92 9.82 -0.49
C GLY A 938 44.35 10.10 -1.89
N VAL A 939 43.46 9.23 -2.39
CA VAL A 939 42.79 9.40 -3.70
C VAL A 939 41.85 10.61 -3.68
N ILE A 940 41.05 10.79 -2.63
CA ILE A 940 40.14 11.94 -2.49
C ILE A 940 40.91 13.26 -2.45
N LEU A 941 42.02 13.33 -1.70
CA LEU A 941 42.90 14.50 -1.67
C LEU A 941 43.59 14.77 -3.02
N TYR A 942 44.00 13.72 -3.75
CA TYR A 942 44.59 13.85 -5.08
C TYR A 942 43.58 14.41 -6.09
N LEU A 943 42.37 13.83 -6.16
CA LEU A 943 41.29 14.29 -7.04
C LEU A 943 40.84 15.73 -6.72
N THR A 944 40.82 16.10 -5.43
CA THR A 944 40.48 17.46 -4.98
C THR A 944 41.56 18.47 -5.39
N ARG A 945 42.85 18.12 -5.26
CA ARG A 945 43.97 18.93 -5.77
C ARG A 945 43.98 19.01 -7.30
N ALA A 946 43.60 17.95 -8.00
CA ALA A 946 43.47 17.94 -9.46
C ALA A 946 42.32 18.86 -9.94
N LYS A 947 41.13 18.80 -9.32
CA LYS A 947 40.04 19.75 -9.60
C LYS A 947 40.47 21.21 -9.33
N LYS A 948 41.11 21.51 -8.19
CA LYS A 948 41.59 22.87 -7.91
C LYS A 948 42.65 23.36 -8.90
N ARG A 949 43.59 22.51 -9.34
CA ARG A 949 44.55 22.87 -10.40
C ARG A 949 43.90 23.10 -11.77
N LYS A 950 42.85 22.35 -12.12
CA LYS A 950 42.12 22.52 -13.39
C LYS A 950 41.16 23.73 -13.39
N ALA A 951 40.78 24.24 -12.21
CA ALA A 951 40.08 25.51 -12.05
C ALA A 951 41.05 26.71 -12.12
N ALA A 952 42.24 26.58 -11.52
CA ALA A 952 43.28 27.62 -11.53
C ALA A 952 44.10 27.71 -12.84
N SER A 953 43.64 27.05 -13.92
CA SER A 953 44.28 27.07 -15.25
C SER A 953 43.27 27.42 -16.35
N ARG A 954 42.30 28.29 -16.03
CA ARG A 954 41.19 28.72 -16.90
C ARG A 954 40.76 30.17 -16.63
N SER A 955 41.72 31.00 -16.21
CA SER A 955 41.53 32.42 -15.90
C SER A 955 42.64 33.30 -16.48
N ASP A 956 43.30 32.83 -17.55
CA ASP A 956 44.28 33.55 -18.37
C ASP A 956 44.18 32.99 -19.80
N SER A 957 44.32 33.88 -20.80
CA SER A 957 44.13 33.67 -22.26
C SER A 957 42.73 33.20 -22.73
N ASP A 958 42.09 34.11 -23.48
CA ASP A 958 41.05 33.97 -24.52
C ASP A 958 39.90 32.97 -24.34
#